data_AF-A0A8R2HQA9-F1
#
_entry.id   AF-A0A8R2HQA9-F1
#
_cell.length_a   1.000
_cell.length_b   1.000
_cell.length_c   1.000
_cell.angle_alpha   90.00
_cell.angle_beta   90.00
_cell.angle_gamma   90.00
#
_symmetry.space_group_name_H-M   'P 1'
#
loop_
_entity.id
_entity.type
_entity.pdbx_description
1 polymer ?
#
loop_
_entity_poly.entity_id
_entity_poly.type
_entity_poly.pdbx_seq_one_letter_code
_entity_poly.pdbx_strand_id
1 'polypeptide(L)'
;MKRSVEKIPSVTDTSNLFSHRRYFINNLDSYQGEQILKAVSKILERNVPTKEQSETVLGEDIDTGSQVPPAEIYEIIGTVTDSKIKTLDNVARVIDKTEALPKMLTCGTVIIDISCDKDEHKIAKDYLALLKDYLETQTKPDVATDDETAEDSKKRCLLLISTVLTWGCTKPLDPDTPDLPFLESDFRKRKPHPNYKIHYDIENDVIAIARKYKSQIRATVIASGITYGGREDVLFYWFQKAWECERLLPTVGRGGNIIPLINIIDLAQIVYNLVTDFPKKLYILAVEQNISKQREIVKALGRIVGSGMFTCIPPEDAFLIPEIDQRIYDSITLNLTMEPTFIVETMGLQWVSEQTFAENVPMLMNQFKKERGLKSFKVIVYGPPLVGKTTLSNLICESYGLLYISPETIVQDTIDDLTWRVNHWEKGETAALGPIMGEEAEPSEVDDDFGEEEGFQESAKHTLAMLQTGRPLDDEEILGYIRQRLLCRAATNRGWVLDGFPTSLGQCSSLFEKGDEQDSETGEERNEDDFDEDIDLYSNVLKKLLPDIVVSLEASDDFICEKAMRQPEGDERLDEEIVLKRLNEFRAGDMRDITPLNFFDELDIHPLVVPVKEHCDYAMKSIYTTVALRMGRPCLYGKLIVRTVRFAA
;
A
#
# COMPACT_ATOMS: atom_id res chain seq x y z
N MET A 1 23.21 -38.67 -31.19
CA MET A 1 24.20 -37.73 -30.62
C MET A 1 23.87 -37.51 -29.16
N LYS A 2 24.74 -37.99 -28.25
CA LYS A 2 24.59 -37.86 -26.80
C LYS A 2 24.84 -36.39 -26.43
N ARG A 3 23.82 -35.69 -25.91
CA ARG A 3 24.01 -34.37 -25.28
C ARG A 3 24.79 -34.57 -23.98
N SER A 4 25.98 -34.00 -23.94
CA SER A 4 26.85 -33.89 -22.78
C SER A 4 26.14 -33.14 -21.66
N VAL A 5 26.09 -33.76 -20.50
CA VAL A 5 25.76 -33.14 -19.21
C VAL A 5 26.82 -32.07 -18.96
N GLU A 6 26.42 -30.79 -18.95
CA GLU A 6 27.28 -29.70 -18.47
C GLU A 6 27.57 -29.95 -16.99
N LYS A 7 28.84 -30.23 -16.69
CA LYS A 7 29.33 -30.32 -15.33
C LYS A 7 29.31 -28.92 -14.72
N ILE A 8 28.67 -28.79 -13.57
CA ILE A 8 28.85 -27.65 -12.64
C ILE A 8 30.37 -27.48 -12.44
N PRO A 9 30.92 -26.25 -12.59
CA PRO A 9 32.36 -26.01 -12.42
C PRO A 9 32.83 -26.51 -11.04
N SER A 10 34.02 -27.10 -10.99
CA SER A 10 34.58 -27.64 -9.75
C SER A 10 34.75 -26.54 -8.70
N VAL A 11 34.35 -26.85 -7.46
CA VAL A 11 34.41 -26.02 -6.25
C VAL A 11 35.79 -25.35 -6.04
N THR A 12 36.85 -25.98 -6.51
CA THR A 12 38.25 -25.51 -6.44
C THR A 12 38.59 -24.34 -7.39
N ASP A 13 37.87 -24.15 -8.51
CA ASP A 13 38.16 -23.04 -9.44
C ASP A 13 37.55 -21.71 -8.98
N THR A 14 36.49 -21.75 -8.18
CA THR A 14 35.75 -20.58 -7.70
C THR A 14 36.39 -19.88 -6.49
N SER A 15 37.30 -20.53 -5.75
CA SER A 15 37.93 -19.94 -4.56
C SER A 15 38.87 -18.78 -4.88
N ASN A 16 39.48 -18.77 -6.07
CA ASN A 16 40.34 -17.67 -6.54
C ASN A 16 39.53 -16.41 -6.92
N LEU A 17 38.20 -16.49 -6.95
CA LEU A 17 37.30 -15.40 -7.31
C LEU A 17 36.53 -14.83 -6.10
N PHE A 18 36.77 -15.35 -4.89
CA PHE A 18 36.08 -14.91 -3.68
C PHE A 18 36.50 -13.50 -3.26
N SER A 19 35.55 -12.65 -2.86
CA SER A 19 35.83 -11.35 -2.25
C SER A 19 34.88 -11.06 -1.09
N HIS A 20 35.43 -10.55 0.01
CA HIS A 20 34.67 -10.09 1.18
C HIS A 20 33.77 -8.89 0.89
N ARG A 21 34.08 -8.13 -0.17
CA ARG A 21 33.35 -6.92 -0.57
C ARG A 21 32.26 -7.20 -1.61
N ARG A 22 32.02 -8.47 -1.95
CA ARG A 22 30.96 -8.91 -2.85
C ARG A 22 29.74 -9.41 -2.06
N TYR A 23 28.59 -8.85 -2.39
CA TYR A 23 27.30 -9.12 -1.76
C TYR A 23 26.39 -9.81 -2.76
N PHE A 24 25.74 -10.89 -2.34
CA PHE A 24 24.66 -11.51 -3.09
C PHE A 24 23.31 -11.22 -2.42
N ILE A 25 22.30 -10.86 -3.22
CA ILE A 25 20.90 -10.72 -2.78
C ILE A 25 20.01 -11.37 -3.85
N ASN A 26 19.10 -12.27 -3.47
CA ASN A 26 18.15 -12.84 -4.43
C ASN A 26 16.94 -11.92 -4.66
N ASN A 27 16.31 -12.02 -5.82
CA ASN A 27 15.06 -11.35 -6.18
C ASN A 27 15.05 -9.82 -5.89
N LEU A 28 16.04 -9.10 -6.42
CA LEU A 28 16.29 -7.66 -6.21
C LEU A 28 15.13 -6.73 -6.62
N ASP A 29 14.28 -7.18 -7.52
CA ASP A 29 13.09 -6.48 -8.04
C ASP A 29 11.79 -6.83 -7.29
N SER A 30 11.86 -7.77 -6.34
CA SER A 30 10.73 -8.10 -5.48
C SER A 30 10.42 -6.97 -4.50
N TYR A 31 9.22 -7.01 -3.90
CA TYR A 31 8.79 -6.02 -2.91
C TYR A 31 9.80 -5.87 -1.75
N GLN A 32 10.27 -6.98 -1.17
CA GLN A 32 11.28 -6.92 -0.10
C GLN A 32 12.69 -6.67 -0.64
N GLY A 33 13.05 -7.35 -1.74
CA GLY A 33 14.38 -7.24 -2.35
C GLY A 33 14.75 -5.82 -2.77
N GLU A 34 13.79 -5.03 -3.26
CA GLU A 34 14.03 -3.65 -3.67
C GLU A 34 14.40 -2.76 -2.47
N GLN A 35 13.69 -2.91 -1.33
CA GLN A 35 13.98 -2.12 -0.14
C GLN A 35 15.28 -2.55 0.53
N ILE A 36 15.55 -3.87 0.57
CA ILE A 36 16.83 -4.40 1.05
C ILE A 36 17.98 -3.89 0.18
N LEU A 37 17.83 -3.90 -1.15
CA LEU A 37 18.83 -3.36 -2.07
C LEU A 37 19.09 -1.87 -1.78
N LYS A 38 18.04 -1.05 -1.64
CA LYS A 38 18.18 0.37 -1.31
C LYS A 38 18.95 0.58 0.00
N ALA A 39 18.62 -0.17 1.05
CA ALA A 39 19.30 -0.06 2.34
C ALA A 39 20.77 -0.54 2.27
N VAL A 40 21.02 -1.72 1.68
CA VAL A 40 22.36 -2.33 1.56
C VAL A 40 23.27 -1.53 0.63
N SER A 41 22.72 -0.82 -0.36
CA SER A 41 23.50 0.05 -1.26
C SER A 41 24.22 1.18 -0.54
N LYS A 42 23.76 1.61 0.66
CA LYS A 42 24.45 2.60 1.51
C LYS A 42 25.89 2.17 1.88
N ILE A 43 26.18 0.86 1.84
CA ILE A 43 27.55 0.33 2.03
C ILE A 43 28.49 0.80 0.91
N LEU A 44 27.98 0.94 -0.32
CA LEU A 44 28.76 1.42 -1.46
C LEU A 44 29.18 2.88 -1.24
N GLU A 45 28.24 3.71 -0.78
CA GLU A 45 28.45 5.15 -0.53
C GLU A 45 29.45 5.41 0.60
N ARG A 46 29.33 4.67 1.71
CA ARG A 46 30.21 4.82 2.88
C ARG A 46 31.68 4.47 2.58
N ASN A 47 31.92 3.66 1.56
CA ASN A 47 33.26 3.14 1.23
C ASN A 47 33.85 3.75 -0.05
N VAL A 48 33.26 4.82 -0.60
CA VAL A 48 33.90 5.61 -1.66
C VAL A 48 35.13 6.30 -1.04
N PRO A 49 36.34 6.10 -1.58
CA PRO A 49 37.51 6.80 -1.06
C PRO A 49 37.33 8.30 -1.31
N THR A 50 37.16 9.07 -0.22
CA THR A 50 37.25 10.52 -0.25
C THR A 50 38.61 10.87 -0.83
N LYS A 51 38.65 11.55 -1.98
CA LYS A 51 39.90 12.15 -2.47
C LYS A 51 40.31 13.18 -1.43
N GLU A 52 41.21 12.82 -0.53
CA GLU A 52 41.95 13.80 0.25
C GLU A 52 42.61 14.75 -0.75
N GLN A 53 42.24 16.03 -0.68
CA GLN A 53 42.94 17.10 -1.37
C GLN A 53 44.36 17.11 -0.80
N SER A 54 45.29 16.50 -1.54
CA SER A 54 46.71 16.62 -1.25
C SER A 54 47.12 18.04 -1.56
N GLU A 55 47.30 18.85 -0.52
CA GLU A 55 48.09 20.07 -0.60
C GLU A 55 49.49 19.69 -1.11
N THR A 56 49.85 20.25 -2.25
CA THR A 56 51.16 20.14 -2.86
C THR A 56 52.24 20.74 -1.97
N VAL A 57 53.12 19.91 -1.42
CA VAL A 57 54.46 20.32 -0.99
C VAL A 57 55.47 19.57 -1.84
N LEU A 58 56.22 20.34 -2.64
CA LEU A 58 57.32 19.90 -3.50
C LEU A 58 58.52 19.44 -2.66
N GLY A 59 59.07 18.27 -2.98
CA GLY A 59 60.37 17.81 -2.48
C GLY A 59 60.76 16.43 -3.07
N GLU A 60 61.91 16.39 -3.74
CA GLU A 60 62.41 15.31 -4.61
C GLU A 60 62.88 14.03 -3.89
N ASP A 61 62.67 12.91 -4.61
CA ASP A 61 63.38 11.62 -4.68
C ASP A 61 63.61 10.74 -3.42
N ILE A 62 63.03 9.52 -3.44
CA ILE A 62 63.70 8.20 -3.36
C ILE A 62 62.71 7.06 -3.69
N ASP A 63 63.26 6.05 -4.37
CA ASP A 63 62.68 4.88 -5.03
C ASP A 63 62.10 3.78 -4.10
N THR A 64 61.43 2.80 -4.72
CA THR A 64 61.00 1.45 -4.27
C THR A 64 59.56 1.24 -3.78
N GLY A 65 58.76 0.66 -4.68
CA GLY A 65 58.03 -0.58 -4.41
C GLY A 65 56.95 -0.58 -3.32
N SER A 66 55.76 -0.09 -3.67
CA SER A 66 54.51 -0.71 -3.23
C SER A 66 53.43 -0.39 -4.24
N GLN A 67 53.12 -1.36 -5.11
CA GLN A 67 51.82 -1.36 -5.76
C GLN A 67 50.79 -1.53 -4.64
N VAL A 68 50.20 -0.42 -4.21
CA VAL A 68 48.95 -0.45 -3.45
C VAL A 68 48.00 -1.32 -4.26
N PRO A 69 47.50 -2.45 -3.73
CA PRO A 69 46.52 -3.26 -4.44
C PRO A 69 45.36 -2.34 -4.85
N PRO A 70 44.83 -2.43 -6.09
CA PRO A 70 43.68 -1.63 -6.47
C PRO A 70 42.58 -1.87 -5.42
N ALA A 71 42.10 -0.78 -4.82
CA ALA A 71 41.10 -0.87 -3.76
C ALA A 71 39.91 -1.69 -4.28
N GLU A 72 39.70 -2.88 -3.71
CA GLU A 72 38.60 -3.76 -4.11
C GLU A 72 37.28 -3.01 -3.92
N ILE A 73 36.55 -2.76 -5.01
CA ILE A 73 35.30 -2.01 -4.98
C ILE A 73 34.22 -2.92 -4.40
N TYR A 74 33.37 -2.38 -3.52
CA TYR A 74 32.19 -3.10 -3.05
C TYR A 74 31.24 -3.36 -4.23
N GLU A 75 30.75 -4.58 -4.37
CA GLU A 75 29.88 -4.96 -5.48
C GLU A 75 28.67 -5.75 -5.02
N ILE A 76 27.49 -5.37 -5.51
CA ILE A 76 26.24 -6.08 -5.28
C ILE A 76 25.90 -6.87 -6.53
N ILE A 77 25.66 -8.17 -6.38
CA ILE A 77 25.21 -9.08 -7.43
C ILE A 77 23.90 -9.70 -6.96
N GLY A 78 22.97 -9.97 -7.88
CA GLY A 78 21.74 -10.62 -7.48
C GLY A 78 20.92 -11.17 -8.63
N THR A 79 19.87 -11.88 -8.26
CA THR A 79 18.86 -12.38 -9.20
C THR A 79 17.65 -11.46 -9.21
N VAL A 80 16.77 -11.64 -10.20
CA VAL A 80 15.49 -10.93 -10.33
C VAL A 80 14.37 -11.92 -10.62
N THR A 81 13.14 -11.57 -10.26
CA THR A 81 11.92 -12.30 -10.57
C THR A 81 11.51 -12.10 -12.03
N ASP A 82 11.58 -10.87 -12.55
CA ASP A 82 11.38 -10.60 -13.98
C ASP A 82 12.69 -10.71 -14.76
N SER A 83 12.86 -11.83 -15.46
CA SER A 83 14.00 -12.10 -16.35
C SER A 83 14.26 -11.03 -17.43
N LYS A 84 13.30 -10.12 -17.69
CA LYS A 84 13.48 -8.98 -18.60
C LYS A 84 14.38 -7.89 -18.01
N ILE A 85 14.46 -7.78 -16.68
CA ILE A 85 15.33 -6.82 -16.01
C ILE A 85 16.77 -7.29 -16.15
N LYS A 86 17.61 -6.48 -16.79
CA LYS A 86 19.03 -6.79 -17.03
C LYS A 86 20.00 -5.96 -16.19
N THR A 87 19.56 -4.80 -15.72
CA THR A 87 20.35 -3.85 -14.93
C THR A 87 19.45 -3.19 -13.90
N LEU A 88 20.02 -2.89 -12.73
CA LEU A 88 19.39 -2.15 -11.65
C LEU A 88 20.42 -1.17 -11.08
N ASP A 89 19.94 -0.03 -10.57
CA ASP A 89 20.81 0.96 -9.94
C ASP A 89 21.53 0.35 -8.73
N ASN A 90 22.79 0.72 -8.54
CA ASN A 90 23.67 0.21 -7.48
C ASN A 90 23.93 -1.32 -7.52
N VAL A 91 23.57 -2.01 -8.60
CA VAL A 91 23.80 -3.44 -8.79
C VAL A 91 24.87 -3.63 -9.87
N ALA A 92 25.98 -4.27 -9.50
CA ALA A 92 27.07 -4.55 -10.41
C ALA A 92 26.66 -5.56 -11.49
N ARG A 93 25.90 -6.60 -11.12
CA ARG A 93 25.44 -7.64 -12.06
C ARG A 93 24.10 -8.23 -11.63
N VAL A 94 23.14 -8.24 -12.55
CA VAL A 94 21.94 -9.08 -12.46
C VAL A 94 22.25 -10.41 -13.18
N ILE A 95 22.11 -11.52 -12.47
CA ILE A 95 22.42 -12.87 -12.97
C ILE A 95 21.17 -13.74 -13.05
N ASP A 96 21.21 -14.74 -13.93
CA ASP A 96 20.15 -15.74 -14.01
C ASP A 96 20.15 -16.65 -12.77
N LYS A 97 18.97 -17.09 -12.34
CA LYS A 97 18.82 -17.98 -11.18
C LYS A 97 19.61 -19.29 -11.35
N THR A 98 19.80 -19.77 -12.58
CA THR A 98 20.60 -20.97 -12.88
C THR A 98 22.10 -20.79 -12.63
N GLU A 99 22.61 -19.55 -12.67
CA GLU A 99 24.01 -19.20 -12.41
C GLU A 99 24.24 -18.75 -10.97
N ALA A 100 23.20 -18.67 -10.13
CA ALA A 100 23.28 -18.11 -8.79
C ALA A 100 24.24 -18.86 -7.88
N LEU A 101 24.13 -20.20 -7.80
CA LEU A 101 24.90 -21.03 -6.87
C LEU A 101 26.43 -20.82 -6.94
N PRO A 102 27.10 -20.92 -8.12
CA PRO A 102 28.53 -20.70 -8.19
C PRO A 102 28.90 -19.25 -7.89
N LYS A 103 28.03 -18.27 -8.19
CA LYS A 103 28.28 -16.85 -7.87
C LYS A 103 28.19 -16.59 -6.38
N MET A 104 27.20 -17.15 -5.68
CA MET A 104 27.05 -17.02 -4.23
C MET A 104 28.30 -17.51 -3.48
N LEU A 105 28.95 -18.59 -3.93
CA LEU A 105 30.22 -19.06 -3.35
C LEU A 105 31.38 -18.06 -3.51
N THR A 106 31.28 -17.10 -4.43
CA THR A 106 32.31 -16.06 -4.60
C THR A 106 32.03 -14.82 -3.74
N CYS A 107 30.88 -14.74 -3.08
CA CYS A 107 30.47 -13.59 -2.28
C CYS A 107 30.90 -13.73 -0.82
N GLY A 108 31.35 -12.62 -0.24
CA GLY A 108 31.65 -12.47 1.18
C GLY A 108 30.40 -12.52 2.03
N THR A 109 29.34 -11.85 1.56
CA THR A 109 28.03 -11.80 2.21
C THR A 109 26.96 -12.30 1.26
N VAL A 110 26.13 -13.22 1.72
CA VAL A 110 25.00 -13.75 0.98
C VAL A 110 23.74 -13.49 1.80
N ILE A 111 22.80 -12.75 1.22
CA ILE A 111 21.48 -12.46 1.78
C ILE A 111 20.48 -13.23 0.92
N ILE A 112 19.75 -14.17 1.55
CA ILE A 112 18.75 -14.99 0.87
C ILE A 112 17.42 -14.76 1.57
N ASP A 113 16.46 -14.21 0.86
CA ASP A 113 15.07 -14.16 1.28
C ASP A 113 14.30 -15.37 0.73
N ILE A 114 13.75 -16.16 1.64
CA ILE A 114 12.86 -17.30 1.34
C ILE A 114 11.44 -17.07 1.85
N SER A 115 11.13 -15.91 2.42
CA SER A 115 9.87 -15.63 3.13
C SER A 115 8.64 -15.62 2.21
N CYS A 116 8.83 -15.26 0.94
CA CYS A 116 7.75 -15.02 -0.01
C CYS A 116 7.75 -16.02 -1.19
N ASP A 117 8.87 -16.11 -1.92
CA ASP A 117 8.98 -16.87 -3.17
C ASP A 117 9.36 -18.33 -2.91
N LYS A 118 8.45 -19.26 -3.20
CA LYS A 118 8.67 -20.70 -3.01
C LYS A 118 9.74 -21.26 -3.94
N ASP A 119 10.00 -20.62 -5.07
CA ASP A 119 11.03 -21.08 -6.01
C ASP A 119 12.45 -20.90 -5.41
N GLU A 120 12.61 -19.97 -4.48
CA GLU A 120 13.87 -19.73 -3.78
C GLU A 120 14.22 -20.83 -2.77
N HIS A 121 13.24 -21.65 -2.35
CA HIS A 121 13.49 -22.75 -1.41
C HIS A 121 14.49 -23.75 -1.95
N LYS A 122 14.39 -24.07 -3.25
CA LYS A 122 15.30 -25.02 -3.89
C LYS A 122 16.71 -24.44 -4.00
N ILE A 123 16.82 -23.19 -4.46
CA ILE A 123 18.12 -22.51 -4.60
C ILE A 123 18.80 -22.39 -3.24
N ALA A 124 18.06 -22.02 -2.19
CA ALA A 124 18.59 -21.96 -0.83
C ALA A 124 19.10 -23.33 -0.35
N LYS A 125 18.33 -24.42 -0.52
CA LYS A 125 18.76 -25.78 -0.14
C LYS A 125 20.01 -26.23 -0.91
N ASP A 126 20.02 -26.04 -2.23
CA ASP A 126 21.15 -26.41 -3.08
C ASP A 126 22.40 -25.61 -2.71
N TYR A 127 22.25 -24.31 -2.40
CA TYR A 127 23.35 -23.47 -1.91
C TYR A 127 23.87 -23.95 -0.55
N LEU A 128 23.01 -24.27 0.41
CA LEU A 128 23.43 -24.75 1.73
C LEU A 128 24.17 -26.08 1.64
N ALA A 129 23.71 -26.99 0.77
CA ALA A 129 24.41 -28.26 0.51
C ALA A 129 25.81 -28.02 -0.09
N LEU A 130 25.90 -27.15 -1.10
CA LEU A 130 27.16 -26.78 -1.74
C LEU A 130 28.12 -26.06 -0.78
N LEU A 131 27.60 -25.14 0.03
CA LEU A 131 28.34 -24.40 1.04
C LEU A 131 28.89 -25.35 2.11
N LYS A 132 28.09 -26.32 2.54
CA LYS A 132 28.52 -27.33 3.51
C LYS A 132 29.67 -28.18 2.97
N ASP A 133 29.56 -28.67 1.73
CA ASP A 133 30.64 -29.41 1.07
C ASP A 133 31.92 -28.57 0.98
N TYR A 134 31.79 -27.31 0.54
CA TYR A 134 32.91 -26.36 0.51
C TYR A 134 33.57 -26.19 1.89
N LEU A 135 32.79 -25.93 2.95
CA LEU A 135 33.32 -25.75 4.30
C LEU A 135 33.99 -27.02 4.84
N GLU A 136 33.44 -28.21 4.54
CA GLU A 136 34.06 -29.49 4.92
C GLU A 136 35.42 -29.67 4.25
N THR A 137 35.56 -29.35 2.96
CA THR A 137 36.85 -29.45 2.25
C THR A 137 37.92 -28.48 2.77
N GLN A 138 37.52 -27.32 3.28
CA GLN A 138 38.44 -26.34 3.88
C GLN A 138 38.86 -26.72 5.32
N THR A 139 38.10 -27.60 5.97
CA THR A 139 38.38 -28.03 7.35
C THR A 139 39.46 -29.13 7.33
N LYS A 140 40.72 -28.80 7.64
CA LYS A 140 41.80 -29.81 7.77
C LYS A 140 41.53 -30.75 8.96
N PRO A 141 41.79 -32.06 8.88
CA PRO A 141 41.45 -33.01 9.95
C PRO A 141 42.23 -32.90 11.28
N ASP A 142 43.34 -32.16 11.37
CA ASP A 142 44.34 -32.40 12.45
C ASP A 142 44.93 -31.17 13.16
N VAL A 143 44.24 -30.03 13.20
CA VAL A 143 44.65 -28.95 14.11
C VAL A 143 43.43 -28.39 14.82
N ALA A 144 43.07 -29.02 15.94
CA ALA A 144 42.30 -28.38 17.00
C ALA A 144 43.20 -27.34 17.69
N THR A 145 43.44 -26.23 17.02
CA THR A 145 43.76 -24.99 17.73
C THR A 145 42.44 -24.27 17.88
N ASP A 146 42.01 -24.08 19.13
CA ASP A 146 41.01 -23.10 19.56
C ASP A 146 41.50 -21.67 19.26
N ASP A 147 41.99 -21.42 18.04
CA ASP A 147 42.35 -20.10 17.57
C ASP A 147 41.06 -19.44 17.09
N GLU A 148 40.30 -18.90 18.05
CA GLU A 148 39.22 -17.92 17.84
C GLU A 148 39.72 -16.60 17.20
N THR A 149 40.94 -16.58 16.65
CA THR A 149 41.71 -15.38 16.26
C THR A 149 41.70 -15.08 14.76
N ALA A 150 40.93 -15.83 13.95
CA ALA A 150 40.62 -15.34 12.60
C ALA A 150 39.77 -14.06 12.72
N GLU A 151 40.32 -12.91 12.33
CA GLU A 151 39.62 -11.62 12.31
C GLU A 151 38.20 -11.81 11.75
N ASP A 152 37.18 -11.43 12.52
CA ASP A 152 35.76 -11.61 12.13
C ASP A 152 35.43 -10.95 10.78
N SER A 153 36.22 -9.96 10.36
CA SER A 153 36.15 -9.29 9.05
C SER A 153 36.48 -10.19 7.86
N LYS A 154 37.12 -11.35 8.08
CA LYS A 154 37.54 -12.32 7.04
C LYS A 154 36.65 -13.58 6.99
N LYS A 155 35.54 -13.62 7.73
CA LYS A 155 34.59 -14.75 7.66
C LYS A 155 33.53 -14.51 6.59
N ARG A 156 33.04 -15.58 5.99
CA ARG A 156 31.82 -15.53 5.14
C ARG A 156 30.62 -15.16 6.01
N CYS A 157 29.66 -14.46 5.44
CA CYS A 157 28.43 -14.05 6.11
C CYS A 157 27.22 -14.58 5.34
N LEU A 158 26.28 -15.18 6.06
CA LEU A 158 25.00 -15.64 5.53
C LEU A 158 23.86 -15.08 6.38
N LEU A 159 23.01 -14.27 5.76
CA LEU A 159 21.75 -13.83 6.34
C LEU A 159 20.62 -14.54 5.60
N LEU A 160 19.85 -15.36 6.32
CA LEU A 160 18.63 -15.97 5.80
C LEU A 160 17.43 -15.18 6.31
N ILE A 161 16.70 -14.53 5.43
CA ILE A 161 15.40 -13.94 5.74
C ILE A 161 14.34 -15.03 5.53
N SER A 162 13.64 -15.35 6.60
CA SER A 162 12.56 -16.33 6.67
C SER A 162 11.31 -15.64 7.24
N THR A 163 10.32 -16.41 7.67
CA THR A 163 9.01 -15.92 8.12
C THR A 163 8.66 -16.42 9.52
N VAL A 164 7.95 -15.61 10.30
CA VAL A 164 7.33 -16.01 11.57
C VAL A 164 6.36 -17.18 11.44
N LEU A 165 5.90 -17.53 10.23
CA LEU A 165 5.06 -18.71 9.99
C LEU A 165 5.75 -20.04 10.32
N THR A 166 7.08 -20.06 10.51
CA THR A 166 7.81 -21.20 11.11
C THR A 166 7.53 -21.39 12.60
N TRP A 167 6.76 -20.49 13.20
CA TRP A 167 6.19 -20.58 14.54
C TRP A 167 4.68 -20.81 14.55
N GLY A 168 3.99 -20.80 13.40
CA GLY A 168 2.53 -20.70 13.31
C GLY A 168 1.70 -21.82 13.97
N CYS A 169 2.33 -22.89 14.47
CA CYS A 169 1.66 -23.94 15.25
C CYS A 169 2.31 -24.14 16.63
N THR A 170 3.13 -23.19 17.08
CA THR A 170 3.76 -23.21 18.40
C THR A 170 2.70 -22.92 19.45
N LYS A 171 2.61 -23.78 20.46
CA LYS A 171 1.71 -23.54 21.59
C LYS A 171 2.29 -22.45 22.49
N PRO A 172 1.45 -21.71 23.23
CA PRO A 172 1.93 -20.77 24.23
C PRO A 172 2.96 -21.41 25.16
N LEU A 173 3.93 -20.60 25.60
CA LEU A 173 5.00 -21.06 26.50
C LEU A 173 4.44 -21.56 27.84
N ASP A 174 3.35 -20.93 28.29
CA ASP A 174 2.61 -21.27 29.49
C ASP A 174 1.10 -21.28 29.18
N PRO A 175 0.40 -22.41 29.38
CA PRO A 175 -1.06 -22.49 29.20
C PRO A 175 -1.86 -21.53 30.08
N ASP A 176 -1.34 -21.16 31.26
CA ASP A 176 -2.03 -20.26 32.19
C ASP A 176 -1.80 -18.78 31.84
N THR A 177 -0.79 -18.49 31.00
CA THR A 177 -0.47 -17.14 30.50
C THR A 177 -0.25 -17.17 28.97
N PRO A 178 -1.32 -17.39 28.18
CA PRO A 178 -1.19 -17.61 26.74
C PRO A 178 -0.58 -16.42 25.98
N ASP A 179 -0.69 -15.21 26.53
CA ASP A 179 -0.16 -13.97 25.96
C ASP A 179 1.34 -13.76 26.20
N LEU A 180 2.00 -14.64 26.97
CA LEU A 180 3.44 -14.53 27.21
C LEU A 180 4.21 -14.56 25.87
N PRO A 181 4.97 -13.50 25.53
CA PRO A 181 5.58 -13.38 24.21
C PRO A 181 6.68 -14.42 23.98
N PHE A 182 6.79 -14.90 22.75
CA PHE A 182 7.94 -15.67 22.31
C PHE A 182 9.14 -14.75 22.10
N LEU A 183 10.28 -15.17 22.63
CA LEU A 183 11.56 -14.51 22.45
C LEU A 183 12.42 -15.25 21.43
N GLU A 184 13.46 -14.61 20.92
CA GLU A 184 14.43 -15.25 20.03
C GLU A 184 15.04 -16.50 20.67
N SER A 185 15.23 -16.51 21.98
CA SER A 185 15.83 -17.63 22.72
C SER A 185 14.99 -18.91 22.67
N ASP A 186 13.68 -18.78 22.41
CA ASP A 186 12.72 -19.88 22.36
C ASP A 186 12.69 -20.60 21.02
N PHE A 187 13.50 -20.19 20.03
CA PHE A 187 13.43 -20.73 18.67
C PHE A 187 13.49 -22.26 18.61
N ARG A 188 14.14 -22.93 19.56
CA ARG A 188 14.18 -24.41 19.62
C ARG A 188 12.84 -25.07 19.94
N LYS A 189 11.90 -24.34 20.53
CA LYS A 189 10.55 -24.80 20.91
C LYS A 189 9.52 -24.60 19.78
N ARG A 190 9.88 -23.84 18.73
CA ARG A 190 8.97 -23.47 17.64
C ARG A 190 8.46 -24.68 16.88
N LYS A 191 7.19 -24.62 16.46
CA LYS A 191 6.55 -25.58 15.58
C LYS A 191 5.99 -24.84 14.36
N PRO A 192 6.40 -25.21 13.13
CA PRO A 192 5.99 -24.51 11.93
C PRO A 192 4.55 -24.81 11.55
N HIS A 193 3.92 -23.83 10.89
CA HIS A 193 2.72 -24.09 10.10
C HIS A 193 3.02 -25.17 9.04
N PRO A 194 2.11 -26.12 8.73
CA PRO A 194 2.37 -27.21 7.79
C PRO A 194 2.87 -26.75 6.42
N ASN A 195 2.34 -25.64 5.90
CA ASN A 195 2.74 -25.06 4.61
C ASN A 195 4.16 -24.45 4.63
N TYR A 196 4.73 -24.24 5.82
CA TYR A 196 6.03 -23.57 6.03
C TYR A 196 7.11 -24.49 6.58
N LYS A 197 6.89 -25.82 6.55
CA LYS A 197 7.89 -26.81 6.98
C LYS A 197 9.22 -26.70 6.21
N ILE A 198 9.17 -26.39 4.92
CA ILE A 198 10.38 -26.22 4.10
C ILE A 198 11.23 -25.05 4.60
N HIS A 199 10.62 -23.92 4.99
CA HIS A 199 11.34 -22.78 5.58
C HIS A 199 12.02 -23.20 6.88
N TYR A 200 11.28 -23.87 7.77
CA TYR A 200 11.80 -24.39 9.03
C TYR A 200 13.01 -25.33 8.84
N ASP A 201 12.96 -26.21 7.84
CA ASP A 201 14.07 -27.11 7.53
C ASP A 201 15.32 -26.31 7.07
N ILE A 202 15.15 -25.33 6.18
CA ILE A 202 16.23 -24.45 5.70
C ILE A 202 16.83 -23.63 6.85
N GLU A 203 16.00 -23.06 7.73
CA GLU A 203 16.45 -22.35 8.92
C GLU A 203 17.34 -23.23 9.81
N ASN A 204 16.95 -24.49 10.03
CA ASN A 204 17.72 -25.43 10.84
C ASN A 204 19.06 -25.81 10.19
N ASP A 205 19.11 -25.93 8.87
CA ASP A 205 20.36 -26.15 8.13
C ASP A 205 21.32 -24.97 8.27
N VAL A 206 20.82 -23.73 8.16
CA VAL A 206 21.60 -22.51 8.42
C VAL A 206 22.15 -22.49 9.85
N ILE A 207 21.31 -22.79 10.84
CA ILE A 207 21.70 -22.84 12.26
C ILE A 207 22.75 -23.94 12.50
N ALA A 208 22.63 -25.10 11.83
CA ALA A 208 23.59 -26.20 11.94
C ALA A 208 24.95 -25.81 11.34
N ILE A 209 24.97 -25.16 10.18
CA ILE A 209 26.20 -24.63 9.55
C ILE A 209 26.85 -23.60 10.47
N ALA A 210 26.08 -22.64 10.96
CA ALA A 210 26.56 -21.60 11.87
C ALA A 210 27.24 -22.17 13.12
N ARG A 211 26.69 -23.26 13.68
CA ARG A 211 27.25 -23.93 14.86
C ARG A 211 28.49 -24.75 14.57
N LYS A 212 28.53 -25.45 13.43
CA LYS A 212 29.61 -26.40 13.09
C LYS A 212 30.86 -25.68 12.55
N TYR A 213 30.70 -24.61 11.80
CA TYR A 213 31.81 -23.94 11.08
C TYR A 213 32.07 -22.50 11.56
N LYS A 214 31.95 -22.24 12.87
CA LYS A 214 32.08 -20.90 13.48
C LYS A 214 33.37 -20.13 13.15
N SER A 215 34.46 -20.85 12.87
CA SER A 215 35.74 -20.27 12.49
C SER A 215 35.78 -19.78 11.04
N GLN A 216 34.88 -20.28 10.18
CA GLN A 216 34.88 -20.03 8.73
C GLN A 216 33.70 -19.16 8.26
N ILE A 217 32.53 -19.28 8.92
CA ILE A 217 31.31 -18.59 8.52
C ILE A 217 30.53 -18.07 9.74
N ARG A 218 29.94 -16.88 9.59
CA ARG A 218 28.91 -16.34 10.46
C ARG A 218 27.57 -16.44 9.73
N ALA A 219 26.57 -17.03 10.37
CA ALA A 219 25.28 -17.26 9.74
C ALA A 219 24.13 -17.07 10.74
N THR A 220 23.09 -16.36 10.32
CA THR A 220 21.96 -15.97 11.17
C THR A 220 20.65 -16.06 10.38
N VAL A 221 19.61 -16.55 11.06
CA VAL A 221 18.24 -16.53 10.57
C VAL A 221 17.52 -15.29 11.09
N ILE A 222 16.84 -14.59 10.20
CA ILE A 222 15.96 -13.46 10.50
C ILE A 222 14.53 -13.94 10.22
N ALA A 223 13.73 -14.09 11.26
CA ALA A 223 12.32 -14.43 11.11
C ALA A 223 11.50 -13.15 11.02
N SER A 224 11.12 -12.78 9.81
CA SER A 224 10.34 -11.58 9.52
C SER A 224 8.88 -11.78 9.90
N GLY A 225 8.31 -10.76 10.55
CA GLY A 225 6.86 -10.57 10.63
C GLY A 225 6.22 -10.39 9.25
N ILE A 226 4.91 -10.26 9.23
CA ILE A 226 4.15 -9.93 8.02
C ILE A 226 4.50 -8.51 7.59
N THR A 227 5.06 -8.37 6.39
CA THR A 227 5.56 -7.10 5.89
C THR A 227 4.45 -6.20 5.36
N TYR A 228 4.53 -4.89 5.65
CA TYR A 228 3.64 -3.85 5.12
C TYR A 228 4.40 -2.54 4.82
N GLY A 229 3.74 -1.58 4.16
CA GLY A 229 4.30 -0.29 3.74
C GLY A 229 4.53 -0.18 2.22
N GLY A 230 4.12 0.93 1.60
CA GLY A 230 4.25 1.13 0.16
C GLY A 230 3.27 0.28 -0.68
N ARG A 231 3.71 -0.88 -1.19
CA ARG A 231 2.96 -1.72 -2.17
C ARG A 231 1.83 -2.53 -1.56
N GLU A 232 2.07 -2.89 -0.29
CA GLU A 232 1.22 -3.57 0.70
C GLU A 232 0.84 -5.04 0.44
N ASP A 233 1.69 -5.82 -0.21
CA ASP A 233 1.80 -7.31 -0.13
C ASP A 233 0.61 -8.10 0.48
N VAL A 234 0.71 -8.62 1.71
CA VAL A 234 -0.34 -9.44 2.34
C VAL A 234 -1.59 -8.63 2.68
N LEU A 235 -1.44 -7.35 3.06
CA LEU A 235 -2.55 -6.49 3.47
C LEU A 235 -3.26 -5.80 2.30
N PHE A 236 -2.80 -6.02 1.07
CA PHE A 236 -3.16 -5.24 -0.11
C PHE A 236 -4.66 -5.25 -0.35
N TYR A 237 -5.29 -6.42 -0.19
CA TYR A 237 -6.73 -6.59 -0.35
C TYR A 237 -7.52 -5.60 0.52
N TRP A 238 -7.16 -5.48 1.80
CA TRP A 238 -7.87 -4.58 2.73
C TRP A 238 -7.62 -3.11 2.41
N PHE A 239 -6.39 -2.73 2.05
CA PHE A 239 -6.09 -1.37 1.60
C PHE A 239 -6.87 -1.00 0.33
N GLN A 240 -6.88 -1.90 -0.66
CA GLN A 240 -7.66 -1.72 -1.88
C GLN A 240 -9.15 -1.55 -1.56
N LYS A 241 -9.73 -2.46 -0.78
CA LYS A 241 -11.17 -2.44 -0.48
C LYS A 241 -11.57 -1.26 0.41
N ALA A 242 -10.70 -0.84 1.32
CA ALA A 242 -10.91 0.39 2.09
C ALA A 242 -10.87 1.61 1.17
N TRP A 243 -9.88 1.71 0.28
CA TRP A 243 -9.78 2.80 -0.70
C TRP A 243 -10.97 2.86 -1.64
N GLU A 244 -11.42 1.70 -2.12
CA GLU A 244 -12.64 1.55 -2.90
C GLU A 244 -13.90 1.89 -2.11
N CYS A 245 -13.82 2.09 -0.78
CA CYS A 245 -14.97 2.22 0.10
C CYS A 245 -15.98 1.08 -0.11
N GLU A 246 -15.44 -0.14 -0.25
CA GLU A 246 -16.24 -1.36 -0.29
C GLU A 246 -17.20 -1.38 0.90
N ARG A 247 -18.40 -1.90 0.65
CA ARG A 247 -19.49 -1.73 1.60
C ARG A 247 -19.22 -2.43 2.93
N LEU A 248 -18.48 -3.52 2.91
CA LEU A 248 -18.05 -4.28 4.08
C LEU A 248 -16.59 -4.68 3.91
N LEU A 249 -15.78 -4.40 4.93
CA LEU A 249 -14.46 -5.01 5.04
C LEU A 249 -14.54 -6.29 5.86
N PRO A 250 -14.06 -7.44 5.32
CA PRO A 250 -14.12 -8.71 6.02
C PRO A 250 -12.97 -8.84 7.03
N THR A 251 -13.30 -9.35 8.22
CA THR A 251 -12.35 -9.87 9.22
C THR A 251 -12.50 -11.39 9.26
N VAL A 252 -11.40 -12.13 9.15
CA VAL A 252 -11.41 -13.60 9.18
C VAL A 252 -11.53 -14.07 10.62
N GLY A 253 -12.58 -14.82 10.92
CA GLY A 253 -12.98 -15.12 12.30
C GLY A 253 -13.37 -13.84 13.06
N ARG A 254 -13.15 -13.82 14.37
CA ARG A 254 -13.49 -12.65 15.23
C ARG A 254 -12.42 -11.55 15.24
N GLY A 255 -11.26 -11.83 14.63
CA GLY A 255 -10.14 -10.89 14.52
C GLY A 255 -9.40 -10.58 15.82
N GLY A 256 -9.59 -11.36 16.88
CA GLY A 256 -8.85 -11.19 18.15
C GLY A 256 -7.42 -11.72 18.11
N ASN A 257 -7.04 -12.42 17.04
CA ASN A 257 -5.72 -12.98 16.86
C ASN A 257 -4.65 -11.90 16.60
N ILE A 258 -3.45 -12.13 17.14
CA ILE A 258 -2.31 -11.21 17.04
C ILE A 258 -1.49 -11.52 15.79
N ILE A 259 -1.28 -10.49 14.97
CA ILE A 259 -0.48 -10.55 13.74
C ILE A 259 0.88 -9.88 14.00
N PRO A 260 2.00 -10.62 14.02
CA PRO A 260 3.32 -9.99 14.08
C PRO A 260 3.60 -9.23 12.78
N LEU A 261 3.60 -7.90 12.84
CA LEU A 261 3.88 -7.04 11.69
C LEU A 261 5.33 -6.57 11.67
N ILE A 262 5.80 -6.13 10.51
CA ILE A 262 7.05 -5.35 10.37
C ILE A 262 6.96 -4.44 9.15
N ASN A 263 7.20 -3.14 9.33
CA ASN A 263 7.32 -2.21 8.22
C ASN A 263 8.49 -2.61 7.31
N ILE A 264 8.29 -2.53 5.99
CA ILE A 264 9.29 -2.99 5.03
C ILE A 264 10.59 -2.17 5.06
N ILE A 265 10.50 -0.88 5.42
CA ILE A 265 11.67 0.00 5.59
C ILE A 265 12.46 -0.41 6.82
N ASP A 266 11.77 -0.72 7.92
CA ASP A 266 12.41 -1.19 9.16
C ASP A 266 13.10 -2.55 8.94
N LEU A 267 12.45 -3.49 8.25
CA LEU A 267 13.07 -4.77 7.87
C LEU A 267 14.36 -4.56 7.05
N ALA A 268 14.32 -3.70 6.03
CA ALA A 268 15.49 -3.40 5.21
C ALA A 268 16.63 -2.76 6.03
N GLN A 269 16.28 -1.86 6.97
CA GLN A 269 17.24 -1.22 7.86
C GLN A 269 17.85 -2.22 8.86
N ILE A 270 17.06 -3.17 9.39
CA ILE A 270 17.54 -4.30 10.20
C ILE A 270 18.57 -5.12 9.41
N VAL A 271 18.27 -5.49 8.17
CA VAL A 271 19.19 -6.25 7.31
C VAL A 271 20.49 -5.47 7.08
N TYR A 272 20.42 -4.18 6.75
CA TYR A 272 21.61 -3.33 6.59
C TYR A 272 22.46 -3.26 7.87
N ASN A 273 21.83 -3.12 9.04
CA ASN A 273 22.53 -3.09 10.32
C ASN A 273 23.23 -4.42 10.59
N LEU A 274 22.57 -5.57 10.32
CA LEU A 274 23.15 -6.91 10.48
C LEU A 274 24.30 -7.20 9.51
N VAL A 275 24.25 -6.61 8.32
CA VAL A 275 25.36 -6.71 7.36
C VAL A 275 26.57 -5.91 7.84
N THR A 276 26.33 -4.73 8.44
CA THR A 276 27.38 -3.81 8.90
C THR A 276 28.01 -4.27 10.21
N ASP A 277 27.19 -4.72 11.16
CA ASP A 277 27.58 -5.29 12.44
C ASP A 277 26.89 -6.64 12.64
N PHE A 278 27.63 -7.72 12.35
CA PHE A 278 27.06 -9.06 12.32
C PHE A 278 26.77 -9.57 13.74
N PRO A 279 25.57 -10.12 14.00
CA PRO A 279 25.17 -10.51 15.34
C PRO A 279 25.87 -11.80 15.80
N LYS A 280 26.06 -11.95 17.11
CA LYS A 280 26.45 -13.24 17.70
C LYS A 280 25.27 -14.22 17.84
N LYS A 281 24.05 -13.76 17.56
CA LYS A 281 22.81 -14.54 17.67
C LYS A 281 22.60 -15.38 16.40
N LEU A 282 22.12 -16.61 16.59
CA LEU A 282 21.80 -17.54 15.48
C LEU A 282 20.42 -17.27 14.86
N TYR A 283 19.54 -16.63 15.62
CA TYR A 283 18.14 -16.42 15.29
C TYR A 283 17.73 -15.05 15.81
N ILE A 284 17.04 -14.27 14.98
CA ILE A 284 16.54 -12.92 15.27
C ILE A 284 15.07 -12.85 14.87
N LEU A 285 14.23 -12.26 15.71
CA LEU A 285 12.85 -11.91 15.38
C LEU A 285 12.85 -10.47 14.84
N ALA A 286 12.37 -10.29 13.61
CA ALA A 286 12.18 -8.98 12.99
C ALA A 286 10.69 -8.68 12.93
N VAL A 287 10.15 -8.23 14.07
CA VAL A 287 8.75 -7.85 14.28
C VAL A 287 8.71 -6.49 14.99
N GLU A 288 7.58 -5.80 14.91
CA GLU A 288 7.33 -4.56 15.65
C GLU A 288 7.09 -4.83 17.14
N GLN A 289 7.33 -3.81 17.97
CA GLN A 289 7.07 -3.88 19.42
C GLN A 289 5.57 -3.74 19.74
N ASN A 290 4.83 -2.98 18.92
CA ASN A 290 3.41 -2.78 19.11
C ASN A 290 2.64 -4.02 18.67
N ILE A 291 1.87 -4.58 19.59
CA ILE A 291 0.96 -5.70 19.31
C ILE A 291 -0.19 -5.16 18.45
N SER A 292 -0.49 -5.87 17.35
CA SER A 292 -1.60 -5.53 16.47
C SER A 292 -2.53 -6.74 16.32
N LYS A 293 -3.78 -6.58 16.74
CA LYS A 293 -4.83 -7.58 16.46
C LYS A 293 -5.33 -7.43 15.03
N GLN A 294 -5.76 -8.53 14.42
CA GLN A 294 -6.32 -8.50 13.06
C GLN A 294 -7.46 -7.48 12.93
N ARG A 295 -8.36 -7.43 13.93
CA ARG A 295 -9.48 -6.49 13.96
C ARG A 295 -9.02 -5.03 14.01
N GLU A 296 -7.98 -4.71 14.77
CA GLU A 296 -7.44 -3.35 14.87
C GLU A 296 -6.89 -2.86 13.53
N ILE A 297 -6.22 -3.75 12.79
CA ILE A 297 -5.72 -3.47 11.43
C ILE A 297 -6.89 -3.19 10.47
N VAL A 298 -7.87 -4.09 10.41
CA VAL A 298 -9.01 -3.98 9.48
C VAL A 298 -9.90 -2.79 9.83
N LYS A 299 -10.20 -2.57 11.11
CA LYS A 299 -11.05 -1.46 11.57
C LYS A 299 -10.38 -0.11 11.36
N ALA A 300 -9.09 0.01 11.61
CA ALA A 300 -8.34 1.24 11.33
C ALA A 300 -8.45 1.64 9.84
N LEU A 301 -8.20 0.70 8.92
CA LEU A 301 -8.36 0.95 7.48
C LEU A 301 -9.79 1.34 7.12
N GLY A 302 -10.79 0.61 7.62
CA GLY A 302 -12.19 0.87 7.31
C GLY A 302 -12.69 2.21 7.83
N ARG A 303 -12.31 2.63 9.05
CA ARG A 303 -12.77 3.90 9.64
C ARG A 303 -12.04 5.12 9.09
N ILE A 304 -10.71 5.01 8.91
CA ILE A 304 -9.89 6.13 8.46
C ILE A 304 -10.02 6.35 6.95
N VAL A 305 -10.15 5.27 6.17
CA VAL A 305 -10.05 5.31 4.70
C VAL A 305 -11.34 4.88 4.01
N GLY A 306 -12.05 3.92 4.58
CA GLY A 306 -13.16 3.23 3.94
C GLY A 306 -14.55 3.64 4.39
N SER A 307 -15.48 2.68 4.32
CA SER A 307 -16.91 2.88 4.62
C SER A 307 -17.22 2.93 6.12
N GLY A 308 -16.29 2.49 6.97
CA GLY A 308 -16.48 2.30 8.41
C GLY A 308 -17.35 1.09 8.77
N MET A 309 -17.61 0.19 7.83
CA MET A 309 -18.53 -0.94 8.01
C MET A 309 -17.80 -2.28 7.86
N PHE A 310 -18.07 -3.20 8.78
CA PHE A 310 -17.31 -4.44 8.93
C PHE A 310 -18.18 -5.68 8.98
N THR A 311 -17.60 -6.81 8.61
CA THR A 311 -18.21 -8.12 8.82
C THR A 311 -17.15 -9.13 9.22
N CYS A 312 -17.48 -9.99 10.17
CA CYS A 312 -16.68 -11.17 10.47
C CYS A 312 -17.15 -12.32 9.59
N ILE A 313 -16.22 -13.03 8.95
CA ILE A 313 -16.51 -14.18 8.10
C ILE A 313 -15.90 -15.46 8.70
N PRO A 314 -16.55 -16.62 8.55
CA PRO A 314 -15.95 -17.90 8.90
C PRO A 314 -14.60 -18.08 8.19
N PRO A 315 -13.58 -18.70 8.82
CA PRO A 315 -12.28 -18.92 8.19
C PRO A 315 -12.36 -19.67 6.85
N GLU A 316 -13.28 -20.64 6.72
CA GLU A 316 -13.54 -21.37 5.49
C GLU A 316 -14.04 -20.48 4.34
N ASP A 317 -14.75 -19.39 4.66
CA ASP A 317 -15.32 -18.47 3.68
C ASP A 317 -14.28 -17.47 3.15
N ALA A 318 -13.10 -17.36 3.80
CA ALA A 318 -12.03 -16.49 3.31
C ALA A 318 -11.59 -16.84 1.88
N PHE A 319 -11.61 -18.12 1.52
CA PHE A 319 -11.28 -18.60 0.17
C PHE A 319 -12.37 -18.33 -0.88
N LEU A 320 -13.54 -17.83 -0.47
CA LEU A 320 -14.56 -17.33 -1.42
C LEU A 320 -14.17 -15.96 -1.98
N ILE A 321 -13.22 -15.27 -1.36
CA ILE A 321 -12.65 -14.01 -1.83
C ILE A 321 -11.46 -14.34 -2.74
N PRO A 322 -11.57 -14.13 -4.07
CA PRO A 322 -10.55 -14.58 -5.04
C PRO A 322 -9.14 -14.00 -4.81
N GLU A 323 -9.06 -12.81 -4.21
CA GLU A 323 -7.81 -12.12 -3.91
C GLU A 323 -7.09 -12.69 -2.68
N ILE A 324 -7.77 -13.47 -1.83
CA ILE A 324 -7.16 -14.10 -0.64
C ILE A 324 -6.64 -15.48 -1.02
N ASP A 325 -5.33 -15.56 -1.25
CA ASP A 325 -4.64 -16.82 -1.48
C ASP A 325 -4.23 -17.51 -0.15
N GLN A 326 -3.64 -18.71 -0.26
CA GLN A 326 -3.18 -19.47 0.91
C GLN A 326 -2.14 -18.71 1.75
N ARG A 327 -1.27 -17.90 1.13
CA ARG A 327 -0.22 -17.16 1.85
C ARG A 327 -0.86 -16.05 2.66
N ILE A 328 -1.81 -15.31 2.09
CA ILE A 328 -2.56 -14.26 2.77
C ILE A 328 -3.37 -14.88 3.90
N TYR A 329 -4.10 -15.97 3.64
CA TYR A 329 -4.88 -16.68 4.64
C TYR A 329 -4.02 -17.16 5.82
N ASP A 330 -2.91 -17.85 5.55
CA ASP A 330 -2.00 -18.34 6.58
C ASP A 330 -1.44 -17.18 7.42
N SER A 331 -1.19 -16.02 6.79
CA SER A 331 -0.64 -14.83 7.46
C SER A 331 -1.67 -14.12 8.33
N ILE A 332 -2.89 -13.91 7.83
CA ILE A 332 -3.94 -13.14 8.53
C ILE A 332 -4.61 -13.94 9.66
N THR A 333 -4.45 -15.27 9.66
CA THR A 333 -4.97 -16.17 10.71
C THR A 333 -3.91 -16.54 11.78
N LEU A 334 -2.71 -15.96 11.70
CA LEU A 334 -1.68 -16.12 12.73
C LEU A 334 -2.17 -15.62 14.09
N ASN A 335 -1.75 -16.30 15.16
CA ASN A 335 -1.92 -15.81 16.51
C ASN A 335 -0.61 -16.00 17.28
N LEU A 336 0.28 -15.00 17.21
CA LEU A 336 1.62 -15.08 17.79
C LEU A 336 1.98 -13.77 18.48
N THR A 337 2.20 -13.83 19.79
CA THR A 337 2.79 -12.73 20.55
C THR A 337 4.31 -12.89 20.55
N MET A 338 5.05 -11.90 20.06
CA MET A 338 6.51 -11.98 19.88
C MET A 338 7.17 -10.68 20.31
N GLU A 339 8.37 -10.76 20.87
CA GLU A 339 9.13 -9.58 21.29
C GLU A 339 10.53 -9.57 20.63
N PRO A 340 10.90 -8.51 19.90
CA PRO A 340 12.15 -8.42 19.14
C PRO A 340 13.33 -7.94 20.03
N THR A 341 13.61 -8.65 21.13
CA THR A 341 14.54 -8.19 22.19
C THR A 341 15.91 -7.79 21.66
N PHE A 342 16.48 -8.54 20.71
CA PHE A 342 17.82 -8.26 20.19
C PHE A 342 17.89 -6.92 19.47
N ILE A 343 16.86 -6.61 18.67
CA ILE A 343 16.82 -5.42 17.84
C ILE A 343 16.67 -4.18 18.72
N VAL A 344 15.73 -4.23 19.67
CA VAL A 344 15.44 -3.14 20.61
C VAL A 344 16.66 -2.81 21.47
N GLU A 345 17.33 -3.82 22.01
CA GLU A 345 18.48 -3.62 22.90
C GLU A 345 19.76 -3.21 22.18
N THR A 346 19.95 -3.63 20.92
CA THR A 346 21.28 -3.54 20.26
C THR A 346 21.33 -2.60 19.06
N MET A 347 20.26 -2.43 18.29
CA MET A 347 20.34 -1.75 16.98
C MET A 347 20.05 -0.26 17.00
N GLY A 348 19.46 0.28 18.08
CA GLY A 348 19.12 1.71 18.18
C GLY A 348 18.32 2.23 16.98
N LEU A 349 17.38 1.44 16.46
CA LEU A 349 16.59 1.79 15.29
C LEU A 349 15.67 2.98 15.58
N GLN A 350 15.60 3.89 14.61
CA GLN A 350 14.50 4.85 14.51
C GLN A 350 13.39 4.15 13.73
N TRP A 351 12.44 3.55 14.45
CA TRP A 351 11.34 2.81 13.85
C TRP A 351 10.46 3.73 13.02
N VAL A 352 10.16 3.33 11.78
CA VAL A 352 9.19 4.04 10.96
C VAL A 352 7.79 3.92 11.55
N SER A 353 7.48 2.75 12.12
CA SER A 353 6.17 2.44 12.72
C SER A 353 6.24 2.37 14.25
N GLU A 354 6.68 3.44 14.92
CA GLU A 354 6.72 3.51 16.39
C GLU A 354 5.32 3.61 17.04
N GLN A 355 4.35 4.13 16.27
CA GLN A 355 2.96 4.33 16.69
C GLN A 355 2.08 3.09 16.44
N THR A 356 0.84 3.13 16.91
CA THR A 356 -0.14 2.07 16.61
C THR A 356 -0.40 1.99 15.10
N PHE A 357 -0.88 0.82 14.63
CA PHE A 357 -1.21 0.67 13.21
C PHE A 357 -2.17 1.76 12.72
N ALA A 358 -3.19 2.10 13.53
CA ALA A 358 -4.18 3.11 13.22
C ALA A 358 -3.59 4.51 12.99
N GLU A 359 -2.67 4.92 13.86
CA GLU A 359 -1.98 6.22 13.75
C GLU A 359 -1.07 6.29 12.51
N ASN A 360 -0.53 5.15 12.06
CA ASN A 360 0.29 5.06 10.86
C ASN A 360 -0.53 5.05 9.54
N VAL A 361 -1.83 4.73 9.58
CA VAL A 361 -2.68 4.62 8.37
C VAL A 361 -2.61 5.84 7.44
N PRO A 362 -2.68 7.10 7.91
CA PRO A 362 -2.59 8.27 7.03
C PRO A 362 -1.28 8.31 6.21
N MET A 363 -0.15 8.01 6.84
CA MET A 363 1.15 7.93 6.15
C MET A 363 1.18 6.79 5.15
N LEU A 364 0.71 5.60 5.54
CA LEU A 364 0.64 4.41 4.68
C LEU A 364 -0.23 4.68 3.45
N MET A 365 -1.38 5.31 3.62
CA MET A 365 -2.26 5.66 2.50
C MET A 365 -1.62 6.65 1.53
N ASN A 366 -0.80 7.58 1.99
CA ASN A 366 -0.07 8.47 1.10
C ASN A 366 0.97 7.72 0.26
N GLN A 367 1.65 6.73 0.86
CA GLN A 367 2.54 5.84 0.12
C GLN A 367 1.75 4.99 -0.90
N PHE A 368 0.64 4.40 -0.49
CA PHE A 368 -0.24 3.60 -1.35
C PHE A 368 -0.74 4.39 -2.57
N LYS A 369 -1.20 5.64 -2.35
CA LYS A 369 -1.61 6.57 -3.42
C LYS A 369 -0.46 6.86 -4.38
N LYS A 370 0.71 7.22 -3.84
CA LYS A 370 1.91 7.60 -4.62
C LYS A 370 2.39 6.46 -5.50
N GLU A 371 2.50 5.25 -4.96
CA GLU A 371 2.99 4.09 -5.71
C GLU A 371 2.05 3.65 -6.83
N ARG A 372 0.75 3.90 -6.67
CA ARG A 372 -0.29 3.50 -7.64
C ARG A 372 -0.73 4.63 -8.56
N GLY A 373 -0.22 5.85 -8.35
CA GLY A 373 -0.64 7.04 -9.09
C GLY A 373 -2.14 7.31 -8.94
N LEU A 374 -2.68 7.10 -7.73
CA LEU A 374 -4.10 7.32 -7.45
C LEU A 374 -4.33 8.82 -7.27
N LYS A 375 -5.24 9.37 -8.08
CA LYS A 375 -5.62 10.77 -8.05
C LYS A 375 -7.14 10.90 -8.09
N SER A 376 -7.68 11.58 -7.09
CA SER A 376 -9.09 11.99 -7.04
C SER A 376 -9.35 13.08 -8.09
N PHE A 377 -10.47 12.99 -8.82
CA PHE A 377 -10.91 14.02 -9.77
C PHE A 377 -12.28 14.56 -9.39
N LYS A 378 -12.39 15.87 -9.30
CA LYS A 378 -13.62 16.58 -8.92
C LYS A 378 -14.10 17.42 -10.09
N VAL A 379 -15.28 17.12 -10.62
CA VAL A 379 -15.79 17.72 -11.85
C VAL A 379 -17.17 18.32 -11.60
N ILE A 380 -17.38 19.55 -12.06
CA ILE A 380 -18.70 20.18 -12.11
C ILE A 380 -19.14 20.25 -13.57
N VAL A 381 -20.39 19.87 -13.86
CA VAL A 381 -20.98 20.00 -15.19
C VAL A 381 -22.10 21.02 -15.15
N TYR A 382 -21.86 22.17 -15.78
CA TYR A 382 -22.77 23.30 -15.87
C TYR A 382 -23.30 23.48 -17.31
N GLY A 383 -24.48 24.08 -17.47
CA GLY A 383 -25.07 24.38 -18.77
C GLY A 383 -26.60 24.35 -18.79
N PRO A 384 -27.23 24.68 -19.93
CA PRO A 384 -28.68 24.83 -20.05
C PRO A 384 -29.42 23.50 -19.82
N PRO A 385 -30.74 23.53 -19.55
CA PRO A 385 -31.55 22.32 -19.45
C PRO A 385 -31.48 21.50 -20.75
N LEU A 386 -31.60 20.18 -20.68
CA LEU A 386 -31.59 19.23 -21.81
C LEU A 386 -30.30 19.18 -22.68
N VAL A 387 -29.28 20.00 -22.43
CA VAL A 387 -28.05 20.00 -23.24
C VAL A 387 -27.30 18.66 -23.24
N GLY A 388 -27.46 17.86 -22.18
CA GLY A 388 -26.82 16.55 -22.03
C GLY A 388 -25.90 16.43 -20.81
N LYS A 389 -26.08 17.28 -19.78
CA LYS A 389 -25.27 17.29 -18.55
C LYS A 389 -25.24 15.90 -17.90
N THR A 390 -26.39 15.34 -17.55
CA THR A 390 -26.50 14.01 -16.93
C THR A 390 -25.86 12.90 -17.74
N THR A 391 -26.03 12.91 -19.07
CA THR A 391 -25.40 11.93 -19.96
C THR A 391 -23.87 12.04 -19.93
N LEU A 392 -23.33 13.26 -19.97
CA LEU A 392 -21.89 13.50 -19.86
C LEU A 392 -21.37 13.12 -18.47
N SER A 393 -22.07 13.52 -17.41
CA SER A 393 -21.72 13.23 -16.02
C SER A 393 -21.59 11.73 -15.78
N ASN A 394 -22.59 10.95 -16.21
CA ASN A 394 -22.55 9.49 -16.12
C ASN A 394 -21.38 8.88 -16.93
N LEU A 395 -21.12 9.37 -18.13
CA LEU A 395 -20.01 8.88 -18.96
C LEU A 395 -18.64 9.16 -18.33
N ILE A 396 -18.48 10.31 -17.66
CA ILE A 396 -17.28 10.65 -16.88
C ILE A 396 -17.16 9.72 -15.67
N CYS A 397 -18.24 9.54 -14.89
CA CYS A 397 -18.29 8.64 -13.75
C CYS A 397 -17.90 7.20 -14.12
N GLU A 398 -18.47 6.65 -15.19
CA GLU A 398 -18.17 5.28 -15.65
C GLU A 398 -16.71 5.12 -16.09
N SER A 399 -16.17 6.11 -16.81
CA SER A 399 -14.83 5.99 -17.40
C SER A 399 -13.70 6.27 -16.40
N TYR A 400 -13.92 7.16 -15.43
CA TYR A 400 -12.95 7.52 -14.40
C TYR A 400 -13.22 6.85 -13.04
N GLY A 401 -14.36 6.17 -12.85
CA GLY A 401 -14.74 5.57 -11.58
C GLY A 401 -15.13 6.58 -10.49
N LEU A 402 -15.60 7.76 -10.88
CA LEU A 402 -15.98 8.86 -9.96
C LEU A 402 -17.40 8.67 -9.42
N LEU A 403 -17.68 9.28 -8.27
CA LEU A 403 -19.03 9.31 -7.72
C LEU A 403 -19.92 10.28 -8.49
N TYR A 404 -21.08 9.82 -8.94
CA TYR A 404 -22.12 10.69 -9.45
C TYR A 404 -22.88 11.34 -8.29
N ILE A 405 -23.08 12.66 -8.34
CA ILE A 405 -23.82 13.42 -7.34
C ILE A 405 -24.74 14.40 -8.07
N SER A 406 -26.03 14.39 -7.73
CA SER A 406 -27.01 15.36 -8.24
C SER A 406 -27.99 15.75 -7.12
N PRO A 407 -28.47 17.01 -7.10
CA PRO A 407 -29.50 17.44 -6.16
C PRO A 407 -30.78 16.61 -6.20
N GLU A 408 -31.11 16.03 -7.36
CA GLU A 408 -32.30 15.22 -7.58
C GLU A 408 -32.21 13.83 -6.94
N THR A 409 -31.01 13.23 -6.87
CA THR A 409 -30.84 11.86 -6.35
C THR A 409 -30.33 11.82 -4.91
N ILE A 410 -29.69 12.90 -4.43
CA ILE A 410 -28.93 12.91 -3.17
C ILE A 410 -29.75 12.44 -1.96
N VAL A 411 -31.02 12.83 -1.87
CA VAL A 411 -31.89 12.46 -0.76
C VAL A 411 -32.19 10.96 -0.78
N GLN A 412 -32.54 10.43 -1.94
CA GLN A 412 -32.81 9.00 -2.11
C GLN A 412 -31.55 8.17 -1.86
N ASP A 413 -30.41 8.60 -2.42
CA ASP A 413 -29.11 7.95 -2.22
C ASP A 413 -28.73 7.91 -0.73
N THR A 414 -29.03 8.97 0.02
CA THR A 414 -28.80 9.06 1.47
C THR A 414 -29.73 8.13 2.24
N ILE A 415 -31.02 8.07 1.88
CA ILE A 415 -31.98 7.13 2.48
C ILE A 415 -31.52 5.69 2.25
N ASP A 416 -31.11 5.34 1.03
CA ASP A 416 -30.71 3.97 0.68
C ASP A 416 -29.43 3.55 1.42
N ASP A 417 -28.45 4.45 1.54
CA ASP A 417 -27.24 4.18 2.31
C ASP A 417 -27.53 4.01 3.81
N LEU A 418 -28.26 4.96 4.41
CA LEU A 418 -28.61 4.92 5.83
C LEU A 418 -29.48 3.71 6.18
N THR A 419 -30.49 3.39 5.36
CA THR A 419 -31.37 2.23 5.56
C THR A 419 -30.55 0.95 5.64
N TRP A 420 -29.59 0.79 4.74
CA TRP A 420 -28.74 -0.39 4.74
C TRP A 420 -27.79 -0.41 5.94
N ARG A 421 -27.16 0.71 6.30
CA ARG A 421 -26.24 0.78 7.45
C ARG A 421 -26.96 0.41 8.74
N VAL A 422 -28.16 0.95 8.96
CA VAL A 422 -29.01 0.63 10.11
C VAL A 422 -29.33 -0.87 10.16
N ASN A 423 -29.78 -1.44 9.03
CA ASN A 423 -30.05 -2.88 8.94
C ASN A 423 -28.80 -3.74 9.21
N HIS A 424 -27.61 -3.26 8.83
CA HIS A 424 -26.36 -3.97 9.08
C HIS A 424 -25.97 -3.92 10.57
N TRP A 425 -26.05 -2.75 11.21
CA TRP A 425 -25.79 -2.61 12.64
C TRP A 425 -26.72 -3.48 13.48
N GLU A 426 -28.00 -3.57 13.12
CA GLU A 426 -28.98 -4.43 13.80
C GLU A 426 -28.66 -5.93 13.66
N LYS A 427 -28.12 -6.34 12.51
CA LYS A 427 -27.65 -7.74 12.31
C LYS A 427 -26.37 -8.02 13.11
N GLY A 428 -25.49 -7.03 13.21
CA GLY A 428 -24.20 -7.13 13.89
C GLY A 428 -23.11 -7.77 13.04
N GLU A 429 -21.86 -7.35 13.27
CA GLU A 429 -20.69 -7.76 12.50
C GLU A 429 -20.40 -9.27 12.58
N THR A 430 -20.81 -9.93 13.67
CA THR A 430 -20.49 -11.35 13.95
C THR A 430 -21.61 -12.32 13.56
N ALA A 431 -22.66 -11.85 12.90
CA ALA A 431 -23.85 -12.66 12.56
C ALA A 431 -23.51 -13.96 11.81
N ALA A 432 -22.48 -13.96 10.97
CA ALA A 432 -22.08 -15.13 10.18
C ALA A 432 -21.32 -16.20 11.00
N LEU A 433 -20.80 -15.87 12.19
CA LEU A 433 -19.97 -16.78 13.00
C LEU A 433 -20.75 -17.59 14.05
N GLY A 434 -22.04 -17.29 14.24
CA GLY A 434 -22.85 -17.91 15.29
C GLY A 434 -22.46 -17.50 16.73
N PRO A 435 -23.19 -18.01 17.74
CA PRO A 435 -22.92 -17.71 19.15
C PRO A 435 -21.60 -18.35 19.62
N ILE A 436 -20.90 -17.68 20.54
CA ILE A 436 -19.69 -18.22 21.19
C ILE A 436 -20.14 -19.41 22.07
N MET A 437 -19.60 -20.60 21.79
CA MET A 437 -19.83 -21.81 22.60
C MET A 437 -18.52 -22.20 23.31
N GLY A 438 -18.40 -21.99 24.62
CA GLY A 438 -17.26 -22.45 25.44
C GLY A 438 -16.51 -21.34 26.20
N GLU A 439 -15.41 -21.72 26.87
CA GLU A 439 -14.51 -20.85 27.67
C GLU A 439 -13.67 -19.85 26.83
N GLU A 440 -13.86 -19.80 25.50
CA GLU A 440 -13.29 -18.78 24.59
C GLU A 440 -14.07 -17.45 24.62
N ALA A 441 -14.82 -17.20 25.70
CA ALA A 441 -15.25 -15.86 26.03
C ALA A 441 -14.04 -15.11 26.58
N GLU A 442 -13.13 -14.68 25.70
CA GLU A 442 -12.26 -13.59 26.10
C GLU A 442 -13.18 -12.44 26.53
N PRO A 443 -12.97 -11.86 27.72
CA PRO A 443 -13.59 -10.60 28.04
C PRO A 443 -13.27 -9.69 26.87
N SER A 444 -14.29 -9.16 26.21
CA SER A 444 -14.12 -7.93 25.46
C SER A 444 -13.60 -6.93 26.48
N GLU A 445 -12.27 -6.81 26.61
CA GLU A 445 -11.64 -5.68 27.26
C GLU A 445 -12.18 -4.49 26.48
N VAL A 446 -13.21 -3.89 27.06
CA VAL A 446 -13.81 -2.59 26.78
C VAL A 446 -13.03 -1.84 25.71
N ASP A 447 -13.42 -2.01 24.44
CA ASP A 447 -13.00 -1.08 23.40
C ASP A 447 -13.61 0.27 23.81
N ASP A 448 -12.79 1.24 24.26
CA ASP A 448 -13.19 2.63 24.57
C ASP A 448 -13.90 3.34 23.38
N ASP A 449 -13.90 2.68 22.22
CA ASP A 449 -14.46 3.08 20.94
C ASP A 449 -15.96 2.75 20.77
N PHE A 450 -16.57 1.92 21.63
CA PHE A 450 -18.02 1.62 21.56
C PHE A 450 -18.91 2.85 21.82
N GLY A 451 -18.46 3.78 22.66
CA GLY A 451 -19.26 4.95 23.06
C GLY A 451 -19.47 5.97 21.94
N GLU A 452 -18.46 6.20 21.10
CA GLU A 452 -18.56 7.12 19.96
C GLU A 452 -19.36 6.50 18.80
N GLU A 453 -19.24 5.19 18.59
CA GLU A 453 -20.00 4.48 17.56
C GLU A 453 -21.50 4.45 17.86
N GLU A 454 -21.92 4.25 19.11
CA GLU A 454 -23.35 4.28 19.47
C GLU A 454 -24.00 5.63 19.16
N GLY A 455 -23.33 6.74 19.49
CA GLY A 455 -23.84 8.09 19.19
C GLY A 455 -23.98 8.35 17.68
N PHE A 456 -23.02 7.89 16.88
CA PHE A 456 -23.10 7.97 15.42
C PHE A 456 -24.27 7.15 14.86
N GLN A 457 -24.46 5.93 15.37
CA GLN A 457 -25.56 5.05 14.96
C GLN A 457 -26.93 5.63 15.30
N GLU A 458 -27.09 6.23 16.49
CA GLU A 458 -28.33 6.89 16.88
C GLU A 458 -28.64 8.11 16.01
N SER A 459 -27.63 8.95 15.73
CA SER A 459 -27.77 10.10 14.82
C SER A 459 -28.17 9.68 13.41
N ALA A 460 -27.56 8.61 12.89
CA ALA A 460 -27.89 8.03 11.59
C ALA A 460 -29.34 7.50 11.55
N LYS A 461 -29.79 6.80 12.60
CA LYS A 461 -31.19 6.34 12.74
C LYS A 461 -32.18 7.50 12.80
N HIS A 462 -31.85 8.56 13.54
CA HIS A 462 -32.68 9.75 13.64
C HIS A 462 -32.81 10.46 12.28
N THR A 463 -31.68 10.64 11.58
CA THR A 463 -31.65 11.23 10.23
C THR A 463 -32.47 10.42 9.23
N LEU A 464 -32.32 9.10 9.26
CA LEU A 464 -33.12 8.20 8.42
C LEU A 464 -34.62 8.34 8.69
N ALA A 465 -35.02 8.33 9.96
CA ALA A 465 -36.42 8.47 10.34
C ALA A 465 -37.00 9.81 9.88
N MET A 466 -36.22 10.90 9.97
CA MET A 466 -36.61 12.22 9.49
C MET A 466 -36.82 12.23 7.97
N LEU A 467 -35.90 11.66 7.20
CA LEU A 467 -35.99 11.62 5.73
C LEU A 467 -37.15 10.73 5.25
N GLN A 468 -37.43 9.62 5.95
CA GLN A 468 -38.55 8.72 5.64
C GLN A 468 -39.94 9.34 5.88
N THR A 469 -40.03 10.45 6.62
CA THR A 469 -41.31 11.20 6.72
C THR A 469 -41.81 11.72 5.38
N GLY A 470 -40.93 11.83 4.38
CA GLY A 470 -41.25 12.37 3.06
C GLY A 470 -41.56 13.86 3.09
N ARG A 471 -41.16 14.59 4.15
CA ARG A 471 -41.30 16.04 4.20
C ARG A 471 -40.48 16.67 3.07
N PRO A 472 -40.99 17.71 2.39
CA PRO A 472 -40.17 18.46 1.45
C PRO A 472 -39.01 19.09 2.23
N LEU A 473 -37.80 18.87 1.73
CA LEU A 473 -36.60 19.50 2.23
C LEU A 473 -36.43 20.86 1.56
N ASP A 474 -35.87 21.82 2.29
CA ASP A 474 -35.50 23.10 1.70
C ASP A 474 -34.13 23.01 0.98
N ASP A 475 -33.80 24.06 0.23
CA ASP A 475 -32.57 24.11 -0.55
C ASP A 475 -31.31 24.05 0.34
N GLU A 476 -31.39 24.53 1.59
CA GLU A 476 -30.29 24.51 2.56
C GLU A 476 -30.02 23.08 3.07
N GLU A 477 -31.07 22.32 3.37
CA GLU A 477 -30.98 20.91 3.75
C GLU A 477 -30.38 20.07 2.61
N ILE A 478 -30.84 20.26 1.37
CA ILE A 478 -30.28 19.57 0.19
C ILE A 478 -28.80 19.91 0.01
N LEU A 479 -28.44 21.19 0.15
CA LEU A 479 -27.06 21.64 0.08
C LEU A 479 -26.19 20.96 1.15
N GLY A 480 -26.71 20.83 2.38
CA GLY A 480 -26.06 20.12 3.48
C GLY A 480 -25.76 18.65 3.13
N TYR A 481 -26.72 17.94 2.54
CA TYR A 481 -26.53 16.55 2.12
C TYR A 481 -25.54 16.42 0.96
N ILE A 482 -25.57 17.34 -0.02
CA ILE A 482 -24.57 17.38 -1.10
C ILE A 482 -23.18 17.58 -0.48
N ARG A 483 -23.01 18.58 0.39
CA ARG A 483 -21.73 18.85 1.06
C ARG A 483 -21.23 17.64 1.85
N GLN A 484 -22.09 17.01 2.63
CA GLN A 484 -21.77 15.77 3.36
C GLN A 484 -21.30 14.66 2.41
N ARG A 485 -21.93 14.52 1.25
CA ARG A 485 -21.57 13.52 0.24
C ARG A 485 -20.23 13.83 -0.43
N LEU A 486 -19.93 15.10 -0.72
CA LEU A 486 -18.63 15.50 -1.27
C LEU A 486 -17.46 15.27 -0.29
N LEU A 487 -17.74 15.34 1.02
CA LEU A 487 -16.75 15.13 2.08
C LEU A 487 -16.60 13.66 2.50
N CYS A 488 -17.48 12.76 2.05
CA CYS A 488 -17.42 11.36 2.44
C CYS A 488 -16.16 10.68 1.87
N ARG A 489 -15.73 9.57 2.51
CA ARG A 489 -14.52 8.83 2.11
C ARG A 489 -14.52 8.39 0.65
N ALA A 490 -15.67 7.96 0.14
CA ALA A 490 -15.77 7.53 -1.26
C ALA A 490 -15.50 8.70 -2.23
N ALA A 491 -16.04 9.88 -1.94
CA ALA A 491 -15.84 11.10 -2.73
C ALA A 491 -14.42 11.66 -2.59
N THR A 492 -13.80 11.60 -1.41
CA THR A 492 -12.41 12.05 -1.22
C THR A 492 -11.39 11.10 -1.86
N ASN A 493 -11.63 9.78 -1.81
CA ASN A 493 -10.74 8.78 -2.41
C ASN A 493 -10.82 8.76 -3.95
N ARG A 494 -12.03 8.68 -4.51
CA ARG A 494 -12.23 8.51 -5.95
C ARG A 494 -12.41 9.83 -6.70
N GLY A 495 -12.99 10.83 -6.02
CA GLY A 495 -13.49 12.03 -6.65
C GLY A 495 -14.96 11.90 -7.04
N TRP A 496 -15.50 12.95 -7.65
CA TRP A 496 -16.92 13.08 -7.90
C TRP A 496 -17.22 13.91 -9.15
N VAL A 497 -18.43 13.73 -9.69
CA VAL A 497 -19.03 14.57 -10.72
C VAL A 497 -20.33 15.13 -10.17
N LEU A 498 -20.43 16.45 -10.15
CA LEU A 498 -21.61 17.18 -9.70
C LEU A 498 -22.42 17.61 -10.94
N ASP A 499 -23.59 17.00 -11.12
CA ASP A 499 -24.43 17.18 -12.29
C ASP A 499 -25.37 18.38 -12.13
N GLY A 500 -25.16 19.42 -12.94
CA GLY A 500 -26.07 20.56 -13.04
C GLY A 500 -26.14 21.47 -11.81
N PHE A 501 -25.21 21.35 -10.87
CA PHE A 501 -25.15 22.12 -9.62
C PHE A 501 -23.70 22.54 -9.32
N PRO A 502 -23.44 23.70 -8.68
CA PRO A 502 -24.37 24.77 -8.30
C PRO A 502 -24.98 25.54 -9.49
N THR A 503 -26.08 26.25 -9.25
CA THR A 503 -26.79 27.06 -10.26
C THR A 503 -26.76 28.57 -10.01
N SER A 504 -26.31 29.00 -8.82
CA SER A 504 -26.16 30.41 -8.45
C SER A 504 -24.89 30.65 -7.63
N LEU A 505 -24.43 31.91 -7.57
CA LEU A 505 -23.31 32.30 -6.71
C LEU A 505 -23.55 32.00 -5.24
N GLY A 506 -24.78 32.22 -4.73
CA GLY A 506 -25.11 31.94 -3.33
C GLY A 506 -24.91 30.46 -2.98
N GLN A 507 -25.33 29.56 -3.87
CA GLN A 507 -25.08 28.13 -3.71
C GLN A 507 -23.59 27.78 -3.77
N CYS A 508 -22.80 28.46 -4.62
CA CYS A 508 -21.34 28.26 -4.65
C CYS A 508 -20.71 28.67 -3.31
N SER A 509 -21.03 29.88 -2.84
CA SER A 509 -20.50 30.39 -1.57
C SER A 509 -20.82 29.46 -0.41
N SER A 510 -22.07 29.01 -0.29
CA SER A 510 -22.47 28.10 0.79
C SER A 510 -21.93 26.67 0.63
N LEU A 511 -21.81 26.15 -0.61
CA LEU A 511 -21.29 24.79 -0.83
C LEU A 511 -19.81 24.67 -0.50
N PHE A 512 -19.02 25.67 -0.89
CA PHE A 512 -17.55 25.63 -0.78
C PHE A 512 -17.00 26.42 0.40
N GLU A 513 -17.86 26.98 1.26
CA GLU A 513 -17.44 27.71 2.47
C GLU A 513 -16.52 26.86 3.34
N LYS A 514 -15.50 27.47 3.93
CA LYS A 514 -14.59 26.79 4.85
C LYS A 514 -15.27 26.37 6.16
N GLY A 515 -16.04 27.28 6.77
CA GLY A 515 -16.68 27.05 8.07
C GLY A 515 -15.67 26.64 9.15
N ASP A 516 -16.07 25.70 10.03
CA ASP A 516 -15.20 25.09 11.05
C ASP A 516 -14.33 23.94 10.50
N GLU A 517 -14.48 23.59 9.22
CA GLU A 517 -13.72 22.52 8.60
C GLU A 517 -12.31 22.97 8.22
N GLN A 518 -11.34 22.11 8.48
CA GLN A 518 -9.96 22.36 8.10
C GLN A 518 -9.62 21.61 6.81
N ASP A 519 -8.85 22.26 5.94
CA ASP A 519 -8.05 21.58 4.93
C ASP A 519 -6.94 20.85 5.70
N SER A 520 -6.99 19.52 5.75
CA SER A 520 -6.02 18.73 6.52
C SER A 520 -4.60 19.00 6.02
N GLU A 521 -3.70 19.50 6.88
CA GLU A 521 -2.29 19.78 6.56
C GLU A 521 -1.43 18.52 6.38
N THR A 522 -1.97 17.33 6.65
CA THR A 522 -1.22 16.08 6.69
C THR A 522 -1.32 15.29 5.38
N GLY A 523 -0.61 15.76 4.34
CA GLY A 523 -0.06 14.86 3.33
C GLY A 523 -0.50 15.01 1.88
N GLU A 524 -1.22 16.08 1.53
CA GLU A 524 -1.08 16.63 0.18
C GLU A 524 0.14 17.55 0.24
N GLU A 525 1.19 17.20 -0.49
CA GLU A 525 2.38 18.05 -0.66
C GLU A 525 1.86 19.47 -0.92
N ARG A 526 2.11 20.43 -0.01
CA ARG A 526 2.09 21.84 -0.41
C ARG A 526 2.98 21.85 -1.63
N ASN A 527 2.43 22.16 -2.81
CA ASN A 527 3.30 22.40 -3.94
C ASN A 527 4.27 23.48 -3.46
N GLU A 528 5.58 23.25 -3.57
CA GLU A 528 6.59 24.26 -3.23
C GLU A 528 6.43 25.54 -4.10
N ASP A 529 5.47 25.51 -5.04
CA ASP A 529 5.05 26.57 -5.94
C ASP A 529 3.80 27.36 -5.48
N ASP A 530 3.20 27.11 -4.30
CA ASP A 530 2.12 27.99 -3.79
C ASP A 530 2.74 29.38 -3.48
N PHE A 531 2.55 30.34 -4.39
CA PHE A 531 3.01 31.71 -4.19
C PHE A 531 2.24 32.33 -3.01
N ASP A 532 2.90 33.20 -2.21
CA ASP A 532 2.28 33.87 -1.06
C ASP A 532 0.99 34.64 -1.44
N GLU A 533 0.80 35.00 -2.72
CA GLU A 533 -0.39 35.69 -3.25
C GLU A 533 -1.65 34.79 -3.34
N ASP A 534 -1.49 33.46 -3.41
CA ASP A 534 -2.61 32.51 -3.51
C ASP A 534 -3.29 32.25 -2.14
N ILE A 535 -2.64 32.63 -1.04
CA ILE A 535 -3.13 32.36 0.33
C ILE A 535 -4.42 33.15 0.63
N ASP A 536 -4.53 34.38 0.13
CA ASP A 536 -5.70 35.23 0.35
C ASP A 536 -6.93 34.76 -0.47
N LEU A 537 -6.70 34.20 -1.66
CA LEU A 537 -7.74 33.76 -2.60
C LEU A 537 -8.63 32.65 -2.01
N TYR A 538 -8.01 31.72 -1.30
CA TYR A 538 -8.69 30.55 -0.73
C TYR A 538 -9.07 30.71 0.74
N SER A 539 -8.93 31.90 1.32
CA SER A 539 -9.08 32.14 2.76
C SER A 539 -10.46 31.72 3.31
N ASN A 540 -11.52 31.90 2.54
CA ASN A 540 -12.91 31.64 2.93
C ASN A 540 -13.50 30.35 2.33
N VAL A 541 -12.73 29.62 1.50
CA VAL A 541 -13.20 28.40 0.83
C VAL A 541 -12.43 27.18 1.32
N LEU A 542 -13.09 26.03 1.24
CA LEU A 542 -12.52 24.74 1.62
C LEU A 542 -11.81 24.13 0.41
N LYS A 543 -10.48 24.21 0.34
CA LYS A 543 -9.70 23.79 -0.84
C LYS A 543 -9.98 22.33 -1.21
N LYS A 544 -10.09 21.43 -0.23
CA LYS A 544 -10.39 20.01 -0.48
C LYS A 544 -11.75 19.76 -1.12
N LEU A 545 -12.67 20.73 -1.15
CA LEU A 545 -13.95 20.61 -1.86
C LEU A 545 -13.93 21.22 -3.26
N LEU A 546 -12.94 22.05 -3.61
CA LEU A 546 -12.94 22.73 -4.91
C LEU A 546 -12.81 21.73 -6.07
N PRO A 547 -13.49 21.97 -7.20
CA PRO A 547 -13.38 21.13 -8.38
C PRO A 547 -12.01 21.30 -9.05
N ASP A 548 -11.49 20.21 -9.62
CA ASP A 548 -10.33 20.28 -10.51
C ASP A 548 -10.72 20.87 -11.88
N ILE A 549 -11.97 20.63 -12.31
CA ILE A 549 -12.48 21.04 -13.62
C ILE A 549 -13.96 21.45 -13.51
N VAL A 550 -14.26 22.62 -14.08
CA VAL A 550 -15.64 23.06 -14.33
C VAL A 550 -15.90 22.99 -15.82
N VAL A 551 -16.88 22.18 -16.25
CA VAL A 551 -17.28 22.04 -17.65
C VAL A 551 -18.52 22.87 -17.88
N SER A 552 -18.46 23.85 -18.78
CA SER A 552 -19.61 24.65 -19.19
C SER A 552 -20.08 24.22 -20.58
N LEU A 553 -21.25 23.61 -20.66
CA LEU A 553 -21.85 23.19 -21.93
C LEU A 553 -22.67 24.34 -22.53
N GLU A 554 -22.33 24.75 -23.74
CA GLU A 554 -23.05 25.81 -24.45
C GLU A 554 -23.90 25.23 -25.59
N ALA A 555 -25.18 25.58 -25.62
CA ALA A 555 -26.07 25.27 -26.74
C ALA A 555 -26.95 26.47 -27.07
N SER A 556 -27.40 26.56 -28.31
CA SER A 556 -28.41 27.54 -28.72
C SER A 556 -29.80 27.13 -28.24
N ASP A 557 -30.70 28.10 -28.09
CA ASP A 557 -32.08 27.82 -27.66
C ASP A 557 -32.80 26.95 -28.70
N ASP A 558 -32.57 27.20 -29.99
CA ASP A 558 -33.04 26.36 -31.10
C ASP A 558 -32.58 24.90 -30.94
N PHE A 559 -31.32 24.68 -30.56
CA PHE A 559 -30.79 23.34 -30.35
C PHE A 559 -31.52 22.61 -29.21
N ILE A 560 -31.75 23.30 -28.09
CA ILE A 560 -32.46 22.74 -26.93
C ILE A 560 -33.92 22.40 -27.28
N CYS A 561 -34.61 23.31 -27.97
CA CYS A 561 -35.99 23.10 -28.44
C CYS A 561 -36.08 21.92 -29.41
N GLU A 562 -35.20 21.85 -30.42
CA GLU A 562 -35.15 20.73 -31.35
C GLU A 562 -34.86 19.39 -30.64
N LYS A 563 -33.95 19.40 -29.65
CA LYS A 563 -33.61 18.21 -28.88
C LYS A 563 -34.79 17.73 -28.02
N ALA A 564 -35.54 18.65 -27.42
CA ALA A 564 -36.78 18.33 -26.70
C ALA A 564 -37.83 17.67 -27.62
N MET A 565 -37.98 18.15 -28.86
CA MET A 565 -38.88 17.56 -29.86
C MET A 565 -38.43 16.18 -30.36
N ARG A 566 -37.13 15.90 -30.37
CA ARG A 566 -36.51 14.67 -30.92
C ARG A 566 -36.17 13.62 -29.85
N GLN A 567 -36.72 13.70 -28.64
CA GLN A 567 -36.42 12.71 -27.60
C GLN A 567 -36.82 11.27 -28.04
N PRO A 568 -35.96 10.26 -27.80
CA PRO A 568 -36.24 8.88 -28.19
C PRO A 568 -37.53 8.35 -27.55
N GLU A 569 -38.17 7.36 -28.19
CA GLU A 569 -39.32 6.65 -27.59
C GLU A 569 -38.83 5.83 -26.38
N GLY A 570 -39.09 6.31 -25.16
CA GLY A 570 -38.73 5.61 -23.91
C GLY A 570 -38.43 6.52 -22.72
N ASP A 571 -37.96 7.75 -22.96
CA ASP A 571 -37.74 8.74 -21.90
C ASP A 571 -39.03 9.53 -21.60
N GLU A 572 -39.20 9.98 -20.35
CA GLU A 572 -40.29 10.90 -19.98
C GLU A 572 -40.15 12.20 -20.77
N ARG A 573 -41.05 12.40 -21.75
CA ARG A 573 -41.11 13.64 -22.52
C ARG A 573 -41.43 14.80 -21.59
N LEU A 574 -40.48 15.70 -21.41
CA LEU A 574 -40.71 16.94 -20.71
C LEU A 574 -41.65 17.82 -21.53
N ASP A 575 -42.62 18.43 -20.87
CA ASP A 575 -43.54 19.37 -21.50
C ASP A 575 -42.78 20.58 -22.07
N GLU A 576 -43.13 21.02 -23.27
CA GLU A 576 -42.47 22.11 -23.98
C GLU A 576 -42.51 23.41 -23.16
N GLU A 577 -43.62 23.66 -22.47
CA GLU A 577 -43.77 24.81 -21.57
C GLU A 577 -42.77 24.77 -20.40
N ILE A 578 -42.50 23.58 -19.86
CA ILE A 578 -41.55 23.39 -18.75
C ILE A 578 -40.11 23.61 -19.24
N VAL A 579 -39.77 23.09 -20.43
CA VAL A 579 -38.46 23.28 -21.03
C VAL A 579 -38.17 24.74 -21.30
N LEU A 580 -39.11 25.45 -21.92
CA LEU A 580 -38.99 26.89 -22.22
C LEU A 580 -38.90 27.72 -20.93
N LYS A 581 -39.68 27.38 -19.90
CA LYS A 581 -39.61 28.04 -18.60
C LYS A 581 -38.22 27.91 -17.98
N ARG A 582 -37.70 26.67 -17.88
CA ARG A 582 -36.36 26.41 -17.31
C ARG A 582 -35.24 27.06 -18.14
N LEU A 583 -35.38 27.09 -19.46
CA LEU A 583 -34.41 27.72 -20.34
C LEU A 583 -34.38 29.24 -20.12
N ASN A 584 -35.56 29.88 -20.05
CA ASN A 584 -35.66 31.31 -19.77
C ASN A 584 -35.08 31.67 -18.39
N GLU A 585 -35.37 30.86 -17.36
CA GLU A 585 -34.79 31.03 -16.02
C GLU A 585 -33.26 30.94 -16.04
N PHE A 586 -32.71 29.93 -16.73
CA PHE A 586 -31.27 29.76 -16.91
C PHE A 586 -30.62 30.97 -17.60
N ARG A 587 -31.16 31.40 -18.75
CA ARG A 587 -30.65 32.56 -19.50
C ARG A 587 -30.74 33.87 -18.71
N ALA A 588 -31.83 34.06 -17.97
CA ALA A 588 -32.00 35.25 -17.13
C ALA A 588 -31.00 35.31 -15.96
N GLY A 589 -30.50 34.15 -15.50
CA GLY A 589 -29.40 34.04 -14.55
C GLY A 589 -28.05 34.38 -15.19
N ASP A 590 -27.77 33.81 -16.37
CA ASP A 590 -26.53 34.04 -17.12
C ASP A 590 -26.31 35.50 -17.51
N MET A 591 -27.36 36.21 -17.89
CA MET A 591 -27.28 37.60 -18.34
C MET A 591 -26.86 38.61 -17.25
N ARG A 592 -26.78 38.20 -15.99
CA ARG A 592 -26.52 39.13 -14.88
C ARG A 592 -25.04 39.32 -14.54
N ASP A 593 -24.11 38.69 -15.26
CA ASP A 593 -22.68 38.60 -14.89
C ASP A 593 -22.45 38.03 -13.47
N ILE A 594 -23.42 37.25 -12.98
CA ILE A 594 -23.48 36.65 -11.63
C ILE A 594 -23.71 35.15 -11.81
N THR A 595 -22.86 34.50 -12.61
CA THR A 595 -22.96 33.07 -12.91
C THR A 595 -22.10 32.27 -11.95
N PRO A 596 -22.41 30.97 -11.70
CA PRO A 596 -21.51 30.08 -10.98
C PRO A 596 -20.09 30.04 -11.57
N LEU A 597 -19.95 30.29 -12.87
CA LEU A 597 -18.65 30.28 -13.55
C LEU A 597 -17.72 31.39 -13.04
N ASN A 598 -18.28 32.57 -12.74
CA ASN A 598 -17.52 33.70 -12.20
C ASN A 598 -16.88 33.36 -10.84
N PHE A 599 -17.58 32.60 -9.99
CA PHE A 599 -17.03 32.15 -8.70
C PHE A 599 -15.76 31.32 -8.88
N PHE A 600 -15.74 30.44 -9.89
CA PHE A 600 -14.59 29.60 -10.15
C PHE A 600 -13.46 30.36 -10.86
N ASP A 601 -13.79 31.29 -11.76
CA ASP A 601 -12.80 32.19 -12.36
C ASP A 601 -12.12 33.08 -11.32
N GLU A 602 -12.85 33.57 -10.30
CA GLU A 602 -12.28 34.30 -9.15
C GLU A 602 -11.35 33.45 -8.29
N LEU A 603 -11.44 32.11 -8.38
CA LEU A 603 -10.56 31.16 -7.71
C LEU A 603 -9.48 30.57 -8.65
N ASP A 604 -9.25 31.20 -9.81
CA ASP A 604 -8.34 30.73 -10.88
C ASP A 604 -8.66 29.33 -11.43
N ILE A 605 -9.90 28.86 -11.24
CA ILE A 605 -10.43 27.63 -11.82
C ILE A 605 -11.22 27.99 -13.10
N HIS A 606 -10.48 28.18 -14.20
CA HIS A 606 -11.09 28.58 -15.47
C HIS A 606 -12.01 27.50 -16.07
N PRO A 607 -13.30 27.80 -16.32
CA PRO A 607 -14.23 26.86 -16.91
C PRO A 607 -13.85 26.42 -18.32
N LEU A 608 -13.94 25.11 -18.56
CA LEU A 608 -13.83 24.52 -19.89
C LEU A 608 -15.16 24.69 -20.63
N VAL A 609 -15.23 25.70 -21.49
CA VAL A 609 -16.40 25.96 -22.33
C VAL A 609 -16.42 24.99 -23.52
N VAL A 610 -17.47 24.17 -23.64
CA VAL A 610 -17.63 23.18 -24.71
C VAL A 610 -18.95 23.42 -25.46
N PRO A 611 -18.88 23.84 -26.73
CA PRO A 611 -20.08 24.04 -27.53
C PRO A 611 -20.70 22.72 -27.99
N VAL A 612 -22.00 22.56 -27.75
CA VAL A 612 -22.82 21.41 -28.15
C VAL A 612 -23.61 21.77 -29.40
N LYS A 613 -23.22 21.21 -30.53
CA LYS A 613 -23.81 21.52 -31.86
C LYS A 613 -24.32 20.30 -32.61
N GLU A 614 -23.90 19.10 -32.23
CA GLU A 614 -24.20 17.88 -32.98
C GLU A 614 -25.45 17.19 -32.45
N HIS A 615 -26.57 17.31 -33.19
CA HIS A 615 -27.84 16.66 -32.83
C HIS A 615 -27.81 15.13 -32.88
N CYS A 616 -26.82 14.53 -33.54
CA CYS A 616 -26.71 13.08 -33.68
C CYS A 616 -25.91 12.41 -32.54
N ASP A 617 -25.14 13.19 -31.78
CA ASP A 617 -24.33 12.68 -30.67
C ASP A 617 -25.10 12.74 -29.34
N TYR A 618 -26.19 11.97 -29.26
CA TYR A 618 -26.97 11.85 -28.02
C TYR A 618 -26.17 11.26 -26.86
N ALA A 619 -25.12 10.49 -27.17
CA ALA A 619 -24.24 9.87 -26.19
C ALA A 619 -23.12 10.79 -25.68
N MET A 620 -23.06 12.05 -26.17
CA MET A 620 -22.07 13.06 -25.76
C MET A 620 -20.60 12.61 -25.94
N LYS A 621 -20.31 11.71 -26.90
CA LYS A 621 -18.98 11.11 -27.05
C LYS A 621 -17.92 12.11 -27.50
N SER A 622 -18.27 13.02 -28.40
CA SER A 622 -17.39 14.08 -28.89
C SER A 622 -16.98 15.02 -27.74
N ILE A 623 -17.97 15.44 -26.96
CA ILE A 623 -17.82 16.33 -25.81
C ILE A 623 -17.01 15.64 -24.71
N TYR A 624 -17.32 14.39 -24.41
CA TYR A 624 -16.53 13.58 -23.49
C TYR A 624 -15.07 13.48 -23.90
N THR A 625 -14.78 13.33 -25.20
CA THR A 625 -13.39 13.29 -25.69
C THR A 625 -12.65 14.59 -25.38
N THR A 626 -13.29 15.74 -25.56
CA THR A 626 -12.72 17.05 -25.19
C THR A 626 -12.47 17.18 -23.69
N VAL A 627 -13.43 16.77 -22.86
CA VAL A 627 -13.27 16.79 -21.39
C VAL A 627 -12.18 15.84 -20.93
N ALA A 628 -12.14 14.62 -21.48
CA ALA A 628 -11.14 13.62 -21.17
C ALA A 628 -9.72 14.07 -21.57
N LEU A 629 -9.58 14.81 -22.68
CA LEU A 629 -8.29 15.42 -23.04
C LEU A 629 -7.78 16.41 -21.99
N ARG A 630 -8.67 17.15 -21.32
CA ARG A 630 -8.32 18.08 -20.23
C ARG A 630 -8.03 17.35 -18.92
N MET A 631 -8.81 16.30 -18.60
CA MET A 631 -8.65 15.46 -17.41
C MET A 631 -7.38 14.59 -17.45
N GLY A 632 -6.95 14.19 -18.64
CA GLY A 632 -5.81 13.28 -18.83
C GLY A 632 -6.25 11.82 -18.88
N ARG A 633 -5.41 10.91 -18.41
CA ARG A 633 -5.73 9.48 -18.42
C ARG A 633 -6.58 9.13 -17.20
N PRO A 634 -7.64 8.32 -17.36
CA PRO A 634 -8.37 7.81 -16.22
C PRO A 634 -7.48 7.10 -15.21
N CYS A 635 -7.72 7.38 -13.93
CA CYS A 635 -7.16 6.61 -12.85
C CYS A 635 -7.68 5.17 -12.94
N LEU A 636 -6.80 4.21 -12.72
CA LEU A 636 -7.11 2.79 -12.85
C LEU A 636 -7.83 2.25 -11.60
N TYR A 637 -8.87 2.93 -11.12
CA TYR A 637 -9.63 2.50 -9.93
C TYR A 637 -10.20 1.08 -10.09
N GLY A 638 -10.85 0.80 -11.24
CA GLY A 638 -11.36 -0.55 -11.55
C GLY A 638 -10.29 -1.58 -11.92
N LYS A 639 -9.01 -1.18 -11.98
CA LYS A 639 -7.85 -2.06 -12.20
C LYS A 639 -6.78 -1.79 -11.14
N LEU A 640 -7.17 -1.76 -9.87
CA LEU A 640 -6.26 -2.00 -8.74
C LEU A 640 -5.76 -3.47 -8.75
N ILE A 641 -5.35 -3.94 -9.93
CA ILE A 641 -4.68 -5.20 -10.17
C ILE A 641 -3.30 -5.02 -9.56
N VAL A 642 -3.14 -5.61 -8.38
CA VAL A 642 -1.98 -6.41 -7.98
C VAL A 642 -0.88 -6.40 -9.07
N ARG A 643 0.09 -5.49 -8.95
CA ARG A 643 1.39 -5.61 -9.65
C ARG A 643 2.24 -6.74 -9.07
N THR A 644 1.64 -7.71 -8.37
CA THR A 644 2.30 -8.98 -8.10
C THR A 644 2.47 -9.67 -9.43
N VAL A 645 3.73 -9.75 -9.85
CA VAL A 645 4.30 -10.75 -10.73
C VAL A 645 3.26 -11.79 -11.13
N ARG A 646 2.96 -11.85 -12.43
CA ARG A 646 2.20 -12.95 -13.04
C ARG A 646 2.81 -14.27 -12.57
N PHE A 647 2.27 -14.87 -11.51
CA PHE A 647 2.44 -16.29 -11.27
C PHE A 647 1.59 -16.97 -12.33
N ALA A 648 2.27 -17.41 -13.39
CA ALA A 648 1.68 -18.31 -14.37
C ALA A 648 1.23 -19.58 -13.62
N ALA A 649 0.03 -20.05 -13.99
CA ALA A 649 -0.56 -21.30 -13.55
C ALA A 649 0.35 -22.51 -13.74
#